data_AF-A0A7Y8MBA6-F1
#
_entry.id   AF-A0A7Y8MBA6-F1
#
_cell.length_a   1.000
_cell.length_b   1.000
_cell.length_c   1.000
_cell.angle_alpha   90.00
_cell.angle_beta   90.00
_cell.angle_gamma   90.00
#
_symmetry.space_group_name_H-M   'P 1'
#
loop_
_entity.id
_entity.type
_entity.pdbx_description
1 polymer ?
#
loop_
_entity_poly.entity_id
_entity_poly.type
_entity_poly.pdbx_seq_one_letter_code
_entity_poly.pdbx_strand_id
1 'polypeptide(L)'
;MEQPDRAAPGEAGDARSAAAIWAHRRQWPELSAYRLTARLARPALVLLVLGLLLAPGAMLAAGLAACMGFHLVDLAFTLRIAMAGRGGVPLRPGPCLPDEALPVYTLLLPVHDEAAQIDPLLRSIDALAYPRARLDARLLVEADDAATLAAARTAVASRPHVTLVRVPPSLPRTKPKAMNYALADVRGAFLTIYDAEDRPHPDQLRRAVEAFAEGGPALACLQAQLGYHNAGRNWLTGQFELEYRQWFQLFLPGLARLGLPIPLGGTSNHFRVDVLRRLGGWDPFNVTEDAELGLRLAEAGYRVGCLSSLTEEEACSRLGPWLRQRTRWTKGYLQTFLLRCLDPRRHVRRMGLRAYAAAQLFLGGRIVAALINPLLWLGLLSGMQAATPGSPLTLAGGMGLSTLAMMGLAAIVPLRQRARGLLWFVPTLPLYWVLGAVAGYRALLQLFMAPHLWEKTPHGLDGLARPARRPPARAALPALGLGLLAVLVTPGPAVGGAWTRERGDALLISELRRLGAGERFDAAGQPEALAAYEKREFDVYAEYGLRDWLTGVGTLLVQTVEAEGPSPSGERVELGLGARVRLFEAAGVALAAEGRILVPSRGLGGASEALESGEPEVELRGLLGTSYEAFGRPGYSEVQGAWRPRTGAFGDLVEATVSLGYSLTDPIEVTIGARRLAELSGTEDPAIASFLEVNAGVRLVLGPRWSMRLTARKTLEGRNAVREAGGGIALWRRL
;
A
#
# COMPACT_ATOMS: atom_id res chain seq x y z
N MET A 1 48.73 15.59 38.28
CA MET A 1 47.80 16.73 38.35
C MET A 1 47.33 16.97 36.93
N GLU A 2 46.30 16.26 36.50
CA GLU A 2 45.60 16.54 35.23
C GLU A 2 44.11 16.51 35.56
N GLN A 3 43.47 17.67 35.46
CA GLN A 3 42.05 17.86 35.68
C GLN A 3 41.27 17.16 34.57
N PRO A 4 40.13 16.51 34.87
CA PRO A 4 39.20 16.13 33.82
C PRO A 4 38.51 17.39 33.31
N ASP A 5 38.66 17.61 32.01
CA ASP A 5 38.10 18.69 31.24
C ASP A 5 36.58 18.78 31.49
N ARG A 6 36.10 19.90 32.01
CA ARG A 6 34.68 20.16 32.21
C ARG A 6 34.08 20.53 30.85
N ALA A 7 33.41 19.57 30.21
CA ALA A 7 32.61 19.81 29.01
C ALA A 7 31.69 21.04 29.19
N ALA A 8 31.69 21.92 28.19
CA ALA A 8 30.88 23.14 28.19
C ALA A 8 29.37 22.80 28.32
N PRO A 9 28.56 23.66 28.96
CA PRO A 9 27.14 23.37 29.22
C PRO A 9 26.28 23.04 27.98
N GLY A 10 26.73 23.43 26.77
CA GLY A 10 26.06 23.11 25.50
C GLY A 10 26.36 21.71 24.94
N GLU A 11 27.58 21.21 25.07
CA GLU A 11 28.00 19.92 24.50
C GLU A 11 27.45 18.72 25.28
N ALA A 12 27.28 18.88 26.60
CA ALA A 12 26.63 17.86 27.43
C ALA A 12 25.14 17.68 27.08
N GLY A 13 24.48 18.74 26.59
CA GLY A 13 23.11 18.71 26.09
C GLY A 13 22.97 17.93 24.78
N ASP A 14 23.90 18.14 23.84
CA ASP A 14 23.91 17.44 22.56
C ASP A 14 24.24 15.94 22.71
N ALA A 15 25.17 15.59 23.60
CA ALA A 15 25.50 14.18 23.87
C ALA A 15 24.33 13.41 24.51
N ARG A 16 23.61 14.03 25.46
CA ARG A 16 22.39 13.43 26.06
C ARG A 16 21.27 13.29 25.04
N SER A 17 21.12 14.26 24.14
CA SER A 17 20.08 14.25 23.12
C SER A 17 20.39 13.25 21.99
N ALA A 18 21.65 13.10 21.60
CA ALA A 18 22.12 12.04 20.72
C ALA A 18 21.91 10.65 21.36
N ALA A 19 22.20 10.50 22.66
CA ALA A 19 21.91 9.27 23.37
C ALA A 19 20.39 8.97 23.36
N ALA A 20 19.52 9.97 23.54
CA ALA A 20 18.07 9.80 23.53
C ALA A 20 17.54 9.30 22.17
N ILE A 21 18.06 9.82 21.05
CA ILE A 21 17.69 9.37 19.68
C ILE A 21 17.90 7.86 19.52
N TRP A 22 18.99 7.32 20.07
CA TRP A 22 19.36 5.91 19.95
C TRP A 22 18.95 5.04 21.15
N ALA A 23 18.20 5.59 22.11
CA ALA A 23 17.85 4.89 23.34
C ALA A 23 17.02 3.61 23.07
N HIS A 24 16.03 3.70 22.17
CA HIS A 24 15.24 2.56 21.71
C HIS A 24 16.14 1.40 21.26
N ARG A 25 17.03 1.65 20.31
CA ARG A 25 17.91 0.62 19.74
C ARG A 25 18.81 -0.04 20.79
N ARG A 26 19.24 0.70 21.81
CA ARG A 26 20.06 0.16 22.90
C ARG A 26 19.27 -0.70 23.87
N GLN A 27 18.04 -0.29 24.19
CA GLN A 27 17.20 -0.96 25.19
C GLN A 27 16.38 -2.13 24.60
N TRP A 28 15.93 -1.99 23.35
CA TRP A 28 15.06 -2.93 22.63
C TRP A 28 15.62 -3.26 21.23
N PRO A 29 16.88 -3.75 21.13
CA PRO A 29 17.52 -3.98 19.84
C PRO A 29 16.77 -4.96 18.94
N GLU A 30 16.00 -5.89 19.50
CA GLU A 30 15.17 -6.85 18.77
C GLU A 30 13.91 -6.25 18.15
N LEU A 31 13.40 -5.14 18.69
CA LEU A 31 12.19 -4.47 18.22
C LEU A 31 12.50 -3.31 17.27
N SER A 32 13.78 -3.04 16.97
CA SER A 32 14.15 -1.97 16.05
C SER A 32 14.01 -2.41 14.60
N ALA A 33 13.24 -1.66 13.81
CA ALA A 33 13.02 -1.89 12.39
C ALA A 33 14.32 -1.85 11.57
N TYR A 34 15.38 -1.23 12.08
CA TYR A 34 16.73 -1.26 11.49
C TYR A 34 17.24 -2.67 11.19
N ARG A 35 16.89 -3.67 12.03
CA ARG A 35 17.39 -5.06 11.87
C ARG A 35 16.56 -5.92 10.91
N LEU A 36 15.41 -5.43 10.47
CA LEU A 36 14.44 -6.25 9.74
C LEU A 36 14.99 -6.70 8.38
N THR A 37 15.61 -5.81 7.61
CA THR A 37 16.17 -6.14 6.29
C THR A 37 17.31 -7.16 6.34
N ALA A 38 18.07 -7.19 7.42
CA ALA A 38 19.16 -8.15 7.61
C ALA A 38 18.68 -9.57 8.00
N ARG A 39 17.44 -9.71 8.45
CA ARG A 39 16.92 -10.96 9.07
C ARG A 39 15.74 -11.58 8.33
N LEU A 40 15.20 -10.95 7.29
CA LEU A 40 14.15 -11.55 6.48
C LEU A 40 14.66 -12.86 5.87
N ALA A 41 14.02 -13.95 6.27
CA ALA A 41 14.50 -15.29 6.12
C ALA A 41 14.51 -15.74 4.64
N ARG A 42 15.69 -15.69 4.00
CA ARG A 42 16.01 -16.43 2.78
C ARG A 42 15.55 -17.90 2.81
N PRO A 43 15.66 -18.67 3.92
CA PRO A 43 15.26 -20.09 3.89
C PRO A 43 13.75 -20.35 3.84
N ALA A 44 12.89 -19.51 4.43
CA ALA A 44 11.44 -19.71 4.39
C ALA A 44 10.86 -19.44 2.99
N LEU A 45 11.40 -18.44 2.29
CA LEU A 45 11.09 -18.15 0.89
C LEU A 45 11.56 -19.29 -0.02
N VAL A 46 12.76 -19.83 0.23
CA VAL A 46 13.31 -20.98 -0.51
C VAL A 46 12.46 -22.24 -0.31
N LEU A 47 12.00 -22.53 0.92
CA LEU A 47 11.12 -23.67 1.21
C LEU A 47 9.72 -23.51 0.62
N LEU A 48 9.17 -22.29 0.60
CA LEU A 48 7.89 -21.97 -0.06
C LEU A 48 8.00 -22.15 -1.58
N VAL A 49 9.09 -21.66 -2.18
CA VAL A 49 9.37 -21.81 -3.63
C VAL A 49 9.59 -23.28 -3.98
N LEU A 50 10.38 -24.04 -3.21
CA LEU A 50 10.57 -25.48 -3.38
C LEU A 50 9.25 -26.27 -3.24
N GLY A 51 8.41 -25.91 -2.28
CA GLY A 51 7.10 -26.55 -2.08
C GLY A 51 6.13 -26.28 -3.25
N LEU A 52 6.11 -25.03 -3.76
CA LEU A 52 5.33 -24.66 -4.95
C LEU A 52 5.80 -25.37 -6.21
N LEU A 53 7.10 -25.68 -6.33
CA LEU A 53 7.68 -26.41 -7.46
C LEU A 53 7.39 -27.92 -7.43
N LEU A 54 7.31 -28.54 -6.24
CA LEU A 54 7.17 -30.00 -6.08
C LEU A 54 5.71 -30.48 -6.04
N ALA A 55 4.78 -29.67 -5.52
CA ALA A 55 3.37 -30.05 -5.38
C ALA A 55 2.42 -28.84 -5.46
N PRO A 56 2.33 -28.16 -6.61
CA PRO A 56 1.66 -26.86 -6.74
C PRO A 56 0.18 -26.91 -6.34
N GLY A 57 -0.56 -27.95 -6.72
CA GLY A 57 -1.99 -28.07 -6.41
C GLY A 57 -2.27 -28.28 -4.92
N ALA A 58 -1.52 -29.17 -4.26
CA ALA A 58 -1.68 -29.46 -2.84
C ALA A 58 -1.21 -28.29 -1.95
N MET A 59 -0.12 -27.62 -2.32
CA MET A 59 0.36 -26.42 -1.63
C MET A 59 -0.57 -25.22 -1.82
N LEU A 60 -1.13 -25.04 -3.02
CA LEU A 60 -2.13 -23.99 -3.26
C LEU A 60 -3.40 -24.24 -2.44
N ALA A 61 -3.93 -25.45 -2.44
CA ALA A 61 -5.13 -25.80 -1.67
C ALA A 61 -4.89 -25.66 -0.14
N ALA A 62 -3.75 -26.15 0.36
CA ALA A 62 -3.38 -26.01 1.77
C ALA A 62 -3.16 -24.54 2.15
N GLY A 63 -2.53 -23.75 1.28
CA GLY A 63 -2.34 -22.32 1.45
C GLY A 63 -3.67 -21.58 1.53
N LEU A 64 -4.58 -21.80 0.56
CA LEU A 64 -5.91 -21.19 0.55
C LEU A 64 -6.74 -21.58 1.77
N ALA A 65 -6.70 -22.85 2.20
CA ALA A 65 -7.37 -23.31 3.41
C ALA A 65 -6.80 -22.65 4.67
N ALA A 66 -5.47 -22.52 4.78
CA ALA A 66 -4.81 -21.84 5.90
C ALA A 66 -5.17 -20.34 5.93
N CYS A 67 -5.19 -19.69 4.77
CA CYS A 67 -5.59 -18.30 4.62
C CYS A 67 -7.06 -18.10 5.02
N MET A 68 -7.97 -18.98 4.60
CA MET A 68 -9.36 -18.92 5.02
C MET A 68 -9.52 -19.16 6.52
N GLY A 69 -8.86 -20.18 7.06
CA GLY A 69 -8.88 -20.45 8.50
C GLY A 69 -8.42 -19.24 9.31
N PHE A 70 -7.32 -18.61 8.89
CA PHE A 70 -6.84 -17.38 9.46
C PHE A 70 -7.86 -16.23 9.35
N HIS A 71 -8.48 -16.06 8.17
CA HIS A 71 -9.52 -15.05 7.97
C HIS A 71 -10.73 -15.22 8.89
N LEU A 72 -11.19 -16.46 9.10
CA LEU A 72 -12.31 -16.74 10.00
C LEU A 72 -11.94 -16.44 11.46
N VAL A 73 -10.71 -16.77 11.87
CA VAL A 73 -10.19 -16.42 13.20
C VAL A 73 -10.10 -14.90 13.37
N ASP A 74 -9.57 -14.19 12.38
CA ASP A 74 -9.48 -12.72 12.38
C ASP A 74 -10.86 -12.06 12.41
N LEU A 75 -11.82 -12.58 11.62
CA LEU A 75 -13.21 -12.12 11.64
C LEU A 75 -13.85 -12.32 13.02
N ALA A 76 -13.72 -13.51 13.61
CA ALA A 76 -14.25 -13.82 14.93
C ALA A 76 -13.63 -12.92 16.01
N PHE A 77 -12.32 -12.70 15.93
CA PHE A 77 -11.60 -11.76 16.78
C PHE A 77 -12.12 -10.32 16.61
N THR A 78 -12.27 -9.86 15.36
CA THR A 78 -12.77 -8.53 15.02
C THR A 78 -14.21 -8.31 15.50
N LEU A 79 -15.07 -9.31 15.37
CA LEU A 79 -16.43 -9.30 15.93
C LEU A 79 -16.40 -9.22 17.46
N ARG A 80 -15.51 -9.98 18.12
CA ARG A 80 -15.36 -9.96 19.58
C ARG A 80 -14.92 -8.59 20.09
N ILE A 81 -13.90 -7.98 19.48
CA ILE A 81 -13.47 -6.63 19.87
C ILE A 81 -14.58 -5.60 19.59
N ALA A 82 -15.30 -5.71 18.47
CA ALA A 82 -16.39 -4.80 18.17
C ALA A 82 -17.54 -4.90 19.18
N MET A 83 -17.93 -6.13 19.56
CA MET A 83 -18.93 -6.36 20.60
C MET A 83 -18.50 -5.76 21.95
N ALA A 84 -17.22 -5.89 22.33
CA ALA A 84 -16.68 -5.26 23.53
C ALA A 84 -16.63 -3.72 23.41
N GLY A 85 -16.40 -3.21 22.22
CA GLY A 85 -16.28 -1.77 21.93
C GLY A 85 -17.60 -1.03 21.75
N ARG A 86 -18.73 -1.73 21.57
CA ARG A 86 -20.04 -1.12 21.27
C ARG A 86 -20.51 -0.05 22.27
N GLY A 87 -20.06 -0.16 23.52
CA GLY A 87 -20.34 0.82 24.58
C GLY A 87 -19.47 2.07 24.54
N GLY A 88 -18.55 2.19 23.57
CA GLY A 88 -17.58 3.27 23.48
C GLY A 88 -16.44 3.15 24.50
N VAL A 89 -15.79 4.28 24.74
CA VAL A 89 -14.59 4.40 25.59
C VAL A 89 -14.87 3.88 27.01
N PRO A 90 -14.10 2.88 27.51
CA PRO A 90 -14.35 2.27 28.81
C PRO A 90 -13.95 3.12 30.00
N LEU A 91 -12.91 3.95 29.85
CA LEU A 91 -12.37 4.75 30.94
C LEU A 91 -13.31 5.92 31.24
N ARG A 92 -13.75 5.99 32.50
CA ARG A 92 -14.48 7.15 33.01
C ARG A 92 -13.51 8.29 33.27
N PRO A 93 -13.94 9.55 33.12
CA PRO A 93 -13.15 10.66 33.63
C PRO A 93 -13.03 10.52 35.15
N GLY A 94 -11.81 10.72 35.65
CA GLY A 94 -11.54 10.88 37.08
C GLY A 94 -12.09 12.21 37.63
N PRO A 95 -11.78 12.55 38.89
CA PRO A 95 -12.24 13.79 39.49
C PRO A 95 -11.64 15.00 38.78
N CYS A 96 -12.48 16.01 38.52
CA CYS A 96 -12.03 17.30 37.99
C CYS A 96 -11.04 17.94 38.95
N LEU A 97 -9.86 18.28 38.46
CA LEU A 97 -8.80 18.92 39.24
C LEU A 97 -8.84 20.44 39.06
N PRO A 98 -8.69 21.23 40.14
CA PRO A 98 -8.50 22.67 40.04
C PRO A 98 -7.17 23.00 39.37
N ASP A 99 -7.05 24.19 38.80
CA ASP A 99 -5.93 24.61 37.94
C ASP A 99 -4.58 24.54 38.66
N GLU A 100 -4.57 24.80 39.96
CA GLU A 100 -3.38 24.79 40.80
C GLU A 100 -2.83 23.37 40.98
N ALA A 101 -3.72 22.37 40.99
CA ALA A 101 -3.42 20.95 41.16
C ALA A 101 -3.05 20.25 39.83
N LEU A 102 -3.20 20.94 38.70
CA LEU A 102 -2.80 20.39 37.40
C LEU A 102 -1.26 20.29 37.30
N PRO A 103 -0.72 19.14 36.85
CA PRO A 103 0.72 18.96 36.67
C PRO A 103 1.23 19.73 35.45
N VAL A 104 2.55 19.80 35.28
CA VAL A 104 3.12 20.29 34.02
C VAL A 104 2.84 19.27 32.92
N TYR A 105 2.40 19.76 31.75
CA TYR A 105 2.08 18.96 30.58
C TYR A 105 2.96 19.40 29.39
N THR A 106 3.71 18.46 28.82
CA THR A 106 4.53 18.73 27.64
C THR A 106 3.75 18.45 26.35
N LEU A 107 3.84 19.36 25.38
CA LEU A 107 3.30 19.17 24.03
C LEU A 107 4.48 19.11 23.06
N LEU A 108 4.65 18.01 22.33
CA LEU A 108 5.61 17.93 21.24
C LEU A 108 4.91 18.21 19.91
N LEU A 109 5.40 19.23 19.19
CA LEU A 109 4.82 19.71 17.95
C LEU A 109 5.86 19.57 16.83
N PRO A 110 6.06 18.37 16.26
CA PRO A 110 6.99 18.16 15.15
C PRO A 110 6.45 18.79 13.87
N VAL A 111 7.27 19.61 13.19
CA VAL A 111 6.90 20.27 11.92
C VAL A 111 8.09 20.17 10.95
N HIS A 112 7.84 19.74 9.72
CA HIS A 112 8.89 19.64 8.70
C HIS A 112 8.36 19.97 7.30
N ASP A 113 8.91 21.02 6.70
CA ASP A 113 8.53 21.56 5.38
C ASP A 113 7.02 21.88 5.34
N GLU A 114 6.57 22.62 6.35
CA GLU A 114 5.16 22.89 6.69
C GLU A 114 4.97 24.30 7.27
N ALA A 115 5.75 25.28 6.79
CA ALA A 115 5.73 26.65 7.27
C ALA A 115 4.31 27.27 7.37
N ALA A 116 3.41 26.93 6.44
CA ALA A 116 2.04 27.41 6.41
C ALA A 116 1.14 26.86 7.55
N GLN A 117 1.49 25.72 8.14
CA GLN A 117 0.68 25.04 9.16
C GLN A 117 1.03 25.49 10.59
N ILE A 118 2.16 26.15 10.80
CA ILE A 118 2.63 26.56 12.15
C ILE A 118 1.61 27.44 12.87
N ASP A 119 1.11 28.49 12.21
CA ASP A 119 0.19 29.42 12.85
C ASP A 119 -1.20 28.81 13.13
N PRO A 120 -1.82 28.06 12.19
CA PRO A 120 -2.98 27.21 12.49
C PRO A 120 -2.77 26.27 13.68
N LEU A 121 -1.63 25.55 13.72
CA LEU A 121 -1.28 24.65 14.82
C LEU A 121 -1.23 25.39 16.16
N LEU A 122 -0.48 26.49 16.23
CA LEU A 122 -0.31 27.23 17.49
C LEU A 122 -1.62 27.86 17.96
N ARG A 123 -2.54 28.25 17.06
CA ARG A 123 -3.91 28.64 17.46
C ARG A 123 -4.69 27.49 18.08
N SER A 124 -4.59 26.28 17.52
CA SER A 124 -5.20 25.08 18.12
C SER A 124 -4.63 24.82 19.52
N ILE A 125 -3.32 25.00 19.71
CA ILE A 125 -2.67 24.86 21.02
C ILE A 125 -3.10 25.97 22.00
N ASP A 126 -3.23 27.21 21.55
CA ASP A 126 -3.72 28.33 22.37
C ASP A 126 -5.17 28.14 22.83
N ALA A 127 -5.96 27.35 22.10
CA ALA A 127 -7.36 27.04 22.42
C ALA A 127 -7.52 25.92 23.46
N LEU A 128 -6.44 25.24 23.85
CA LEU A 128 -6.48 24.21 24.88
C LEU A 128 -6.81 24.85 26.25
N ALA A 129 -7.81 24.29 26.91
CA ALA A 129 -8.26 24.73 28.24
C ALA A 129 -7.32 24.20 29.33
N TYR A 130 -6.07 24.65 29.35
CA TYR A 130 -5.04 24.28 30.32
C TYR A 130 -4.23 25.51 30.76
N PRO A 131 -3.84 25.64 32.04
CA PRO A 131 -3.08 26.79 32.50
C PRO A 131 -1.77 26.95 31.72
N ARG A 132 -1.56 28.11 31.08
CA ARG A 132 -0.36 28.38 30.25
C ARG A 132 0.94 28.20 31.04
N ALA A 133 0.94 28.55 32.32
CA ALA A 133 2.08 28.36 33.23
C ALA A 133 2.44 26.89 33.50
N ARG A 134 1.51 25.95 33.21
CA ARG A 134 1.70 24.51 33.33
C ARG A 134 1.91 23.82 31.98
N LEU A 135 1.98 24.56 30.89
CA LEU A 135 2.28 24.02 29.55
C LEU A 135 3.77 24.14 29.23
N ASP A 136 4.33 23.04 28.73
CA ASP A 136 5.67 22.97 28.15
C ASP A 136 5.52 22.61 26.66
N ALA A 137 5.09 23.57 25.83
CA ALA A 137 4.89 23.33 24.41
C ALA A 137 6.21 23.49 23.65
N ARG A 138 6.62 22.48 22.88
CA ARG A 138 7.89 22.44 22.15
C ARG A 138 7.65 22.24 20.66
N LEU A 139 7.92 23.29 19.89
CA LEU A 139 7.86 23.28 18.43
C LEU A 139 9.19 22.75 17.88
N LEU A 140 9.16 21.54 17.31
CA LEU A 140 10.36 20.84 16.85
C LEU A 140 10.53 21.06 15.36
N VAL A 141 11.62 21.72 14.96
CA VAL A 141 11.91 22.03 13.56
C VAL A 141 13.33 21.56 13.22
N GLU A 142 13.49 20.84 12.12
CA GLU A 142 14.81 20.40 11.63
C GLU A 142 15.69 21.62 11.32
N ALA A 143 16.98 21.52 11.69
CA ALA A 143 17.91 22.64 11.68
C ALA A 143 18.22 23.21 10.28
N ASP A 144 17.96 22.43 9.24
CA ASP A 144 18.18 22.74 7.82
C ASP A 144 16.91 23.19 7.09
N ASP A 145 15.76 23.25 7.78
CA ASP A 145 14.50 23.76 7.23
C ASP A 145 14.36 25.27 7.49
N ALA A 146 15.07 26.07 6.69
CA ALA A 146 15.14 27.52 6.86
C ALA A 146 13.76 28.21 6.76
N ALA A 147 12.88 27.75 5.86
CA ALA A 147 11.56 28.34 5.66
C ALA A 147 10.65 28.11 6.87
N THR A 148 10.58 26.88 7.37
CA THR A 148 9.78 26.54 8.56
C THR A 148 10.37 27.18 9.82
N LEU A 149 11.70 27.26 9.95
CA LEU A 149 12.35 27.97 11.06
C LEU A 149 12.01 29.47 11.09
N ALA A 150 11.99 30.13 9.94
CA ALA A 150 11.63 31.54 9.84
C ALA A 150 10.18 31.78 10.30
N ALA A 151 9.24 30.98 9.80
CA ALA A 151 7.84 31.03 10.21
C ALA A 151 7.66 30.71 11.70
N ALA A 152 8.38 29.71 12.22
CA ALA A 152 8.36 29.33 13.63
C ALA A 152 8.83 30.46 14.55
N ARG A 153 9.95 31.13 14.23
CA ARG A 153 10.47 32.25 15.02
C ARG A 153 9.44 33.37 15.15
N THR A 154 8.79 33.74 14.06
CA THR A 154 7.74 34.76 14.05
C THR A 154 6.55 34.34 14.89
N ALA A 155 6.08 33.10 14.73
CA ALA A 155 4.88 32.62 15.41
C ALA A 155 5.07 32.40 16.92
N VAL A 156 6.29 32.05 17.36
CA VAL A 156 6.64 31.83 18.76
C VAL A 156 6.89 33.14 19.51
N ALA A 157 7.30 34.22 18.82
CA ALA A 157 7.61 35.50 19.45
C ALA A 157 6.44 36.08 20.29
N SER A 158 5.19 35.78 19.93
CA SER A 158 3.99 36.21 20.66
C SER A 158 3.47 35.18 21.67
N ARG A 159 4.18 34.06 21.90
CA ARG A 159 3.70 32.89 22.66
C ARG A 159 4.76 32.40 23.66
N PRO A 160 4.85 33.00 24.86
CA PRO A 160 5.90 32.68 25.83
C PRO A 160 5.83 31.26 26.39
N HIS A 161 4.70 30.57 26.25
CA HIS A 161 4.51 29.17 26.64
C HIS A 161 5.00 28.17 25.58
N VAL A 162 5.48 28.63 24.43
CA VAL A 162 5.99 27.80 23.34
C VAL A 162 7.50 28.00 23.19
N THR A 163 8.25 26.91 23.16
CA THR A 163 9.70 26.91 22.93
C THR A 163 10.01 26.33 21.55
N LEU A 164 10.76 27.08 20.74
CA LEU A 164 11.30 26.57 19.48
C LEU A 164 12.53 25.70 19.75
N VAL A 165 12.47 24.44 19.36
CA VAL A 165 13.56 23.47 19.45
C VAL A 165 14.10 23.20 18.06
N ARG A 166 15.36 23.59 17.84
CA ARG A 166 16.08 23.29 16.59
C ARG A 166 16.69 21.90 16.69
N VAL A 167 16.21 20.97 15.88
CA VAL A 167 16.66 19.57 15.89
C VAL A 167 17.86 19.43 14.96
N PRO A 168 19.03 18.95 15.43
CA PRO A 168 20.23 18.85 14.60
C PRO A 168 20.06 17.81 13.48
N PRO A 169 20.71 17.99 12.33
CA PRO A 169 20.61 17.03 11.23
C PRO A 169 21.29 15.71 11.63
N SER A 170 20.54 14.61 11.62
CA SER A 170 21.07 13.26 11.82
C SER A 170 20.20 12.23 11.10
N LEU A 171 20.78 11.07 10.77
CA LEU A 171 20.01 9.94 10.24
C LEU A 171 19.46 9.07 11.39
N PRO A 172 18.24 8.52 11.26
CA PRO A 172 17.26 8.76 10.19
C PRO A 172 16.51 10.09 10.38
N ARG A 173 16.13 10.74 9.27
CA ARG A 173 15.36 12.00 9.27
C ARG A 173 13.86 11.71 9.39
N THR A 174 13.39 11.46 10.61
CA THR A 174 12.01 11.04 10.88
C THR A 174 11.39 11.79 12.05
N LYS A 175 10.05 11.88 12.09
CA LYS A 175 9.27 12.39 13.22
C LYS A 175 9.72 11.79 14.56
N PRO A 176 9.83 10.45 14.73
CA PRO A 176 10.33 9.85 15.97
C PRO A 176 11.73 10.31 16.41
N LYS A 177 12.65 10.61 15.48
CA LYS A 177 13.97 11.15 15.82
C LYS A 177 13.85 12.54 16.46
N ALA A 178 13.05 13.43 15.88
CA ALA A 178 12.81 14.76 16.44
C ALA A 178 12.17 14.68 17.84
N MET A 179 11.19 13.78 18.01
CA MET A 179 10.52 13.58 19.29
C MET A 179 11.45 12.99 20.36
N ASN A 180 12.30 12.02 20.02
CA ASN A 180 13.30 11.46 20.93
C ASN A 180 14.35 12.51 21.34
N TYR A 181 14.76 13.37 20.41
CA TYR A 181 15.67 14.49 20.71
C TYR A 181 15.06 15.42 21.78
N ALA A 182 13.79 15.80 21.60
CA ALA A 182 13.10 16.66 22.57
C ALA A 182 12.85 15.96 23.92
N LEU A 183 12.57 14.65 23.93
CA LEU A 183 12.24 13.86 25.13
C LEU A 183 13.32 13.93 26.22
N ALA A 184 14.58 14.17 25.85
CA ALA A 184 15.69 14.29 26.78
C ALA A 184 15.48 15.40 27.82
N ASP A 185 14.80 16.49 27.45
CA ASP A 185 14.70 17.71 28.25
C ASP A 185 13.26 18.13 28.59
N VAL A 186 12.26 17.31 28.28
CA VAL A 186 10.85 17.64 28.61
C VAL A 186 10.61 17.73 30.11
N ARG A 187 9.75 18.68 30.52
CA ARG A 187 9.47 18.99 31.94
C ARG A 187 8.17 18.39 32.47
N GLY A 188 7.27 17.99 31.58
CA GLY A 188 5.94 17.51 31.95
C GLY A 188 5.97 16.18 32.70
N ALA A 189 4.99 15.98 33.59
CA ALA A 189 4.66 14.66 34.11
C ALA A 189 3.98 13.81 33.02
N PHE A 190 3.22 14.48 32.15
CA PHE A 190 2.58 13.91 30.98
C PHE A 190 3.07 14.59 29.71
N LEU A 191 3.01 13.85 28.61
CA LEU A 191 3.43 14.32 27.29
C LEU A 191 2.43 13.88 26.22
N THR A 192 2.11 14.77 25.30
CA THR A 192 1.36 14.41 24.08
C THR A 192 2.04 14.95 22.84
N ILE A 193 1.69 14.37 21.69
CA ILE A 193 2.16 14.78 20.37
C ILE A 193 0.96 15.33 19.60
N TYR A 194 1.16 16.44 18.89
CA TYR A 194 0.22 16.93 17.89
C TYR A 194 0.94 17.16 16.56
N ASP A 195 0.38 16.64 15.48
CA ASP A 195 0.82 16.87 14.10
C ASP A 195 0.39 18.27 13.63
N ALA A 196 0.97 18.75 12.54
CA ALA A 196 0.89 20.15 12.14
C ALA A 196 -0.54 20.61 11.78
N GLU A 197 -1.41 19.68 11.38
CA GLU A 197 -2.81 19.89 11.03
C GLU A 197 -3.80 19.70 12.18
N ASP A 198 -3.34 19.20 13.32
CA ASP A 198 -4.21 18.73 14.41
C ASP A 198 -5.03 19.84 15.05
N ARG A 199 -6.29 19.50 15.35
CA ARG A 199 -7.21 20.32 16.13
C ARG A 199 -7.76 19.50 17.29
N PRO A 200 -7.01 19.39 18.41
CA PRO A 200 -7.48 18.69 19.59
C PRO A 200 -8.65 19.45 20.25
N HIS A 201 -9.58 18.70 20.84
CA HIS A 201 -10.64 19.29 21.66
C HIS A 201 -10.04 20.14 22.81
N PRO A 202 -10.59 21.33 23.14
CA PRO A 202 -10.05 22.23 24.16
C PRO A 202 -9.72 21.56 25.51
N ASP A 203 -10.63 20.74 26.03
CA ASP A 203 -10.44 20.06 27.33
C ASP A 203 -9.58 18.78 27.29
N GLN A 204 -8.98 18.43 26.15
CA GLN A 204 -8.34 17.12 25.95
C GLN A 204 -7.24 16.84 27.00
N LEU A 205 -6.41 17.82 27.33
CA LEU A 205 -5.34 17.66 28.32
C LEU A 205 -5.87 17.39 29.73
N ARG A 206 -6.91 18.13 30.17
CA ARG A 206 -7.53 17.90 31.49
C ARG A 206 -8.11 16.51 31.59
N ARG A 207 -8.87 16.11 30.56
CA ARG A 207 -9.49 14.78 30.49
C ARG A 207 -8.44 13.66 30.48
N ALA A 208 -7.28 13.89 29.87
CA ALA A 208 -6.16 12.95 29.95
C ALA A 208 -5.59 12.83 31.37
N VAL A 209 -5.39 13.95 32.08
CA VAL A 209 -4.93 13.95 33.48
C VAL A 209 -5.92 13.19 34.37
N GLU A 210 -7.21 13.49 34.26
CA GLU A 210 -8.29 12.83 34.99
C GLU A 210 -8.31 11.31 34.72
N ALA A 211 -8.19 10.92 33.45
CA ALA A 211 -8.16 9.51 33.07
C ALA A 211 -6.89 8.78 33.57
N PHE A 212 -5.74 9.46 33.65
CA PHE A 212 -4.53 8.89 34.24
C PHE A 212 -4.63 8.73 35.76
N ALA A 213 -5.32 9.65 36.45
CA ALA A 213 -5.59 9.53 37.87
C ALA A 213 -6.47 8.30 38.15
N GLU A 214 -7.57 8.15 37.40
CA GLU A 214 -8.49 7.01 37.53
C GLU A 214 -7.85 5.67 37.11
N GLY A 215 -7.07 5.67 36.02
CA GLY A 215 -6.47 4.45 35.49
C GLY A 215 -5.28 3.89 36.28
N GLY A 216 -4.81 4.61 37.29
CA GLY A 216 -3.70 4.21 38.16
C GLY A 216 -2.33 4.17 37.46
N PRO A 217 -1.29 3.64 38.15
CA PRO A 217 0.09 3.65 37.66
C PRO A 217 0.35 2.70 36.48
N ALA A 218 -0.48 1.66 36.33
CA ALA A 218 -0.36 0.72 35.22
C ALA A 218 -0.83 1.32 33.88
N LEU A 219 -1.66 2.38 33.90
CA LEU A 219 -2.06 3.10 32.69
C LEU A 219 -0.94 4.06 32.28
N ALA A 220 -0.19 3.68 31.26
CA ALA A 220 0.98 4.43 30.79
C ALA A 220 0.69 5.34 29.60
N CYS A 221 -0.31 5.01 28.79
CA CYS A 221 -0.68 5.77 27.62
C CYS A 221 -2.19 5.84 27.43
N LEU A 222 -2.67 6.96 26.89
CA LEU A 222 -4.05 7.19 26.47
C LEU A 222 -4.07 7.61 25.01
N GLN A 223 -4.81 6.88 24.18
CA GLN A 223 -5.07 7.23 22.78
C GLN A 223 -6.35 8.05 22.68
N ALA A 224 -6.28 9.31 22.24
CA ALA A 224 -7.47 10.08 21.87
C ALA A 224 -8.09 9.56 20.56
N GLN A 225 -9.37 9.85 20.36
CA GLN A 225 -10.04 9.52 19.11
C GLN A 225 -9.60 10.50 18.03
N LEU A 226 -9.39 10.00 16.82
CA LEU A 226 -9.10 10.83 15.66
C LEU A 226 -10.31 10.83 14.71
N GLY A 227 -10.50 11.94 14.01
CA GLY A 227 -11.52 12.10 12.97
C GLY A 227 -11.15 13.23 12.02
N TYR A 228 -11.95 13.48 10.99
CA TYR A 228 -11.56 14.42 9.93
C TYR A 228 -12.51 15.60 9.80
N HIS A 229 -11.95 16.82 9.78
CA HIS A 229 -12.75 18.03 9.58
C HIS A 229 -13.24 18.19 8.12
N ASN A 230 -12.62 17.49 7.16
CA ASN A 230 -12.97 17.51 5.73
C ASN A 230 -13.66 16.22 5.24
N ALA A 231 -14.25 15.42 6.14
CA ALA A 231 -14.90 14.14 5.83
C ALA A 231 -15.93 14.23 4.67
N GLY A 232 -16.67 15.33 4.57
CA GLY A 232 -17.70 15.54 3.55
C GLY A 232 -17.20 16.02 2.18
N ARG A 233 -15.89 16.13 1.95
CA ARG A 233 -15.34 16.74 0.72
C ARG A 233 -15.53 15.89 -0.52
N ASN A 234 -15.21 14.60 -0.46
CA ASN A 234 -15.41 13.66 -1.55
C ASN A 234 -15.55 12.22 -1.04
N TRP A 235 -15.67 11.27 -1.98
CA TRP A 235 -15.80 9.85 -1.65
C TRP A 235 -14.63 9.32 -0.78
N LEU A 236 -13.39 9.75 -1.07
CA LEU A 236 -12.20 9.29 -0.37
C LEU A 236 -12.14 9.77 1.08
N THR A 237 -12.49 11.03 1.33
CA THR A 237 -12.56 11.61 2.68
C THR A 237 -13.70 10.99 3.49
N GLY A 238 -14.82 10.63 2.84
CA GLY A 238 -15.94 9.93 3.46
C GLY A 238 -15.57 8.52 3.93
N GLN A 239 -14.79 7.78 3.11
CA GLN A 239 -14.28 6.46 3.46
C GLN A 239 -13.27 6.51 4.61
N PHE A 240 -12.39 7.52 4.63
CA PHE A 240 -11.48 7.77 5.75
C PHE A 240 -12.20 7.95 7.08
N GLU A 241 -13.21 8.80 7.11
CA GLU A 241 -14.00 9.06 8.31
C GLU A 241 -14.71 7.80 8.81
N LEU A 242 -15.24 6.98 7.90
CA LEU A 242 -15.88 5.72 8.25
C LEU A 242 -14.92 4.75 8.92
N GLU A 243 -13.71 4.60 8.37
CA GLU A 243 -12.67 3.73 8.93
C GLU A 243 -12.14 4.25 10.27
N TYR A 244 -11.89 5.57 10.39
CA TYR A 244 -11.40 6.16 11.64
C TYR A 244 -12.43 6.02 12.78
N ARG A 245 -13.72 6.22 12.49
CA ARG A 245 -14.79 5.95 13.46
C ARG A 245 -14.79 4.50 13.91
N GLN A 246 -14.66 3.56 12.96
CA GLN A 246 -14.60 2.14 13.28
C GLN A 246 -13.35 1.81 14.12
N TRP A 247 -12.21 2.38 13.78
CA TRP A 247 -10.95 2.16 14.49
C TRP A 247 -11.00 2.73 15.92
N PHE A 248 -11.13 4.05 16.06
CA PHE A 248 -10.98 4.76 17.32
C PHE A 248 -12.19 4.64 18.25
N GLN A 249 -13.39 4.35 17.73
CA GLN A 249 -14.62 4.38 18.51
C GLN A 249 -15.29 3.01 18.67
N LEU A 250 -14.78 1.98 18.00
CA LEU A 250 -15.27 0.60 18.12
C LEU A 250 -14.14 -0.37 18.43
N PHE A 251 -13.09 -0.43 17.61
CA PHE A 251 -12.03 -1.43 17.78
C PHE A 251 -11.09 -1.16 18.97
N LEU A 252 -10.49 0.03 19.07
CA LEU A 252 -9.57 0.33 20.19
C LEU A 252 -10.28 0.29 21.56
N PRO A 253 -11.51 0.83 21.72
CA PRO A 253 -12.27 0.67 22.96
C PRO A 253 -12.58 -0.81 23.29
N GLY A 254 -12.77 -1.63 22.27
CA GLY A 254 -12.94 -3.08 22.39
C GLY A 254 -11.70 -3.78 22.93
N LEU A 255 -10.53 -3.48 22.37
CA LEU A 255 -9.23 -3.97 22.86
C LEU A 255 -9.00 -3.54 24.30
N ALA A 256 -9.21 -2.25 24.60
CA ALA A 256 -9.07 -1.70 25.95
C ALA A 256 -9.94 -2.43 26.97
N ARG A 257 -11.22 -2.67 26.65
CA ARG A 257 -12.16 -3.38 27.54
C ARG A 257 -11.81 -4.86 27.72
N LEU A 258 -11.19 -5.48 26.73
CA LEU A 258 -10.74 -6.88 26.80
C LEU A 258 -9.35 -7.04 27.45
N GLY A 259 -8.71 -5.94 27.85
CA GLY A 259 -7.35 -5.93 28.40
C GLY A 259 -6.30 -6.42 27.40
N LEU A 260 -6.53 -6.18 26.10
CA LEU A 260 -5.63 -6.59 25.02
C LEU A 260 -4.71 -5.43 24.60
N PRO A 261 -3.52 -5.72 24.03
CA PRO A 261 -2.62 -4.68 23.53
C PRO A 261 -3.31 -3.79 22.50
N ILE A 262 -3.04 -2.49 22.59
CA ILE A 262 -3.55 -1.47 21.68
C ILE A 262 -2.35 -0.92 20.90
N PRO A 263 -2.26 -1.11 19.57
CA PRO A 263 -1.37 -0.30 18.78
C PRO A 263 -1.89 1.14 18.81
N LEU A 264 -1.01 2.08 19.14
CA LEU A 264 -1.36 3.49 19.07
C LEU A 264 -1.55 3.90 17.61
N GLY A 265 -2.32 4.96 17.39
CA GLY A 265 -2.59 5.52 16.08
C GLY A 265 -2.25 7.00 16.04
N GLY A 266 -1.36 7.35 15.12
CA GLY A 266 -0.91 8.69 14.75
C GLY A 266 -0.55 9.57 15.94
N THR A 267 -1.41 10.55 16.13
CA THR A 267 -1.21 11.69 17.02
C THR A 267 -2.12 11.60 18.26
N SER A 268 -2.07 12.61 19.14
CA SER A 268 -2.89 12.70 20.36
C SER A 268 -2.75 11.48 21.25
N ASN A 269 -1.52 10.96 21.31
CA ASN A 269 -1.11 9.91 22.22
C ASN A 269 -0.57 10.58 23.49
N HIS A 270 -1.27 10.42 24.61
CA HIS A 270 -0.88 11.00 25.88
C HIS A 270 -0.11 9.96 26.69
N PHE A 271 1.11 10.28 27.13
CA PHE A 271 2.02 9.38 27.82
C PHE A 271 2.35 9.88 29.22
N ARG A 272 2.59 8.95 30.13
CA ARG A 272 3.42 9.20 31.32
C ARG A 272 4.88 9.33 30.89
N VAL A 273 5.51 10.47 31.16
CA VAL A 273 6.86 10.78 30.67
C VAL A 273 7.91 9.84 31.25
N ASP A 274 7.77 9.46 32.52
CA ASP A 274 8.67 8.52 33.19
C ASP A 274 8.64 7.13 32.55
N VAL A 275 7.45 6.64 32.18
CA VAL A 275 7.30 5.36 31.47
C VAL A 275 7.92 5.45 30.08
N LEU A 276 7.61 6.50 29.32
CA LEU A 276 8.12 6.69 27.97
C LEU A 276 9.65 6.75 27.92
N ARG A 277 10.27 7.46 28.89
CA ARG A 277 11.73 7.49 29.06
C ARG A 277 12.31 6.13 29.41
N ARG A 278 11.67 5.38 30.31
CA ARG A 278 12.10 4.01 30.67
C ARG A 278 12.07 3.04 29.49
N LEU A 279 11.17 3.25 28.53
CA LEU A 279 11.10 2.45 27.32
C LEU A 279 12.03 2.93 26.21
N GLY A 280 12.68 4.09 26.36
CA GLY A 280 13.64 4.62 25.39
C GLY A 280 12.97 5.34 24.22
N GLY A 281 11.77 5.86 24.41
CA GLY A 281 11.05 6.65 23.40
C GLY A 281 10.58 5.83 22.20
N TRP A 282 10.49 6.48 21.05
CA TRP A 282 10.00 5.90 19.79
C TRP A 282 11.11 5.22 18.98
N ASP A 283 10.79 4.24 18.13
CA ASP A 283 11.76 3.67 17.18
C ASP A 283 11.95 4.63 15.99
N PRO A 284 13.13 5.22 15.78
CA PRO A 284 13.34 6.17 14.69
C PRO A 284 13.34 5.51 13.29
N PHE A 285 13.41 4.18 13.19
CA PHE A 285 13.43 3.43 11.92
C PHE A 285 12.08 2.81 11.52
N ASN A 286 11.11 2.82 12.44
CA ASN A 286 9.77 2.31 12.16
C ASN A 286 8.92 3.42 11.56
N VAL A 287 8.26 3.15 10.43
CA VAL A 287 7.42 4.16 9.76
C VAL A 287 6.02 4.30 10.38
N THR A 288 5.71 3.44 11.36
CA THR A 288 4.58 3.53 12.30
C THR A 288 5.08 3.27 13.72
N GLU A 289 5.85 4.23 14.25
CA GLU A 289 6.50 4.16 15.56
C GLU A 289 5.52 4.07 16.74
N ASP A 290 4.32 4.61 16.55
CA ASP A 290 3.18 4.66 17.45
C ASP A 290 2.63 3.25 17.73
N ALA A 291 2.32 2.50 16.68
CA ALA A 291 1.80 1.14 16.76
C ALA A 291 2.82 0.22 17.45
N GLU A 292 4.11 0.38 17.13
CA GLU A 292 5.19 -0.35 17.80
C GLU A 292 5.26 -0.05 19.28
N LEU A 293 5.24 1.24 19.66
CA LEU A 293 5.31 1.68 21.05
C LEU A 293 4.10 1.20 21.86
N GLY A 294 2.90 1.19 21.27
CA GLY A 294 1.69 0.64 21.89
C GLY A 294 1.84 -0.83 22.27
N LEU A 295 2.41 -1.65 21.39
CA LEU A 295 2.69 -3.06 21.69
C LEU A 295 3.85 -3.24 22.67
N ARG A 296 4.88 -2.39 22.60
CA ARG A 296 6.02 -2.42 23.53
C ARG A 296 5.63 -2.04 24.94
N LEU A 297 4.66 -1.13 25.13
CA LEU A 297 4.06 -0.85 26.43
C LEU A 297 3.43 -2.11 27.04
N ALA A 298 2.72 -2.91 26.24
CA ALA A 298 2.17 -4.19 26.69
C ALA A 298 3.25 -5.22 27.03
N GLU A 299 4.35 -5.29 26.26
CA GLU A 299 5.51 -6.15 26.59
C GLU A 299 6.20 -5.75 27.89
N ALA A 300 6.11 -4.49 28.29
CA ALA A 300 6.61 -3.97 29.55
C ALA A 300 5.59 -4.05 30.70
N GLY A 301 4.42 -4.67 30.48
CA GLY A 301 3.38 -4.85 31.50
C GLY A 301 2.50 -3.62 31.74
N TYR A 302 2.61 -2.57 30.91
CA TYR A 302 1.77 -1.39 30.99
C TYR A 302 0.49 -1.54 30.15
N ARG A 303 -0.52 -0.76 30.51
CA ARG A 303 -1.79 -0.66 29.80
C ARG A 303 -1.87 0.61 28.97
N VAL A 304 -2.52 0.50 27.82
CA VAL A 304 -2.97 1.61 26.99
C VAL A 304 -4.48 1.73 27.13
N GLY A 305 -4.98 2.94 27.35
CA GLY A 305 -6.41 3.25 27.41
C GLY A 305 -6.87 4.08 26.22
N CYS A 306 -8.18 4.19 26.04
CA CYS A 306 -8.78 5.14 25.10
C CYS A 306 -9.25 6.38 25.85
N LEU A 307 -9.05 7.56 25.28
CA LEU A 307 -9.53 8.83 25.78
C LEU A 307 -10.76 9.26 24.98
N SER A 308 -11.83 9.67 25.67
CA SER A 308 -13.10 10.07 25.04
C SER A 308 -13.06 11.50 24.48
N SER A 309 -11.94 11.90 23.89
CA SER A 309 -11.69 13.22 23.32
C SER A 309 -11.35 13.08 21.84
N LEU A 310 -11.80 14.01 21.01
CA LEU A 310 -11.57 14.00 19.56
C LEU A 310 -10.44 14.98 19.22
N THR A 311 -9.57 14.57 18.31
CA THR A 311 -8.68 15.44 17.54
C THR A 311 -9.11 15.37 16.09
N GLU A 312 -9.38 16.53 15.48
CA GLU A 312 -9.72 16.61 14.06
C GLU A 312 -8.46 16.83 13.22
N GLU A 313 -8.31 16.04 12.17
CA GLU A 313 -7.21 16.06 11.18
C GLU A 313 -7.74 16.41 9.77
N GLU A 314 -6.84 16.54 8.80
CA GLU A 314 -7.15 16.67 7.38
C GLU A 314 -6.99 15.32 6.65
N ALA A 315 -8.07 14.79 6.07
CA ALA A 315 -8.00 13.59 5.25
C ALA A 315 -7.42 13.91 3.86
N CYS A 316 -6.64 12.97 3.28
CA CYS A 316 -6.19 13.10 1.89
C CYS A 316 -7.39 13.12 0.95
N SER A 317 -7.58 14.22 0.23
CA SER A 317 -8.66 14.38 -0.75
C SER A 317 -8.29 13.90 -2.16
N ARG A 318 -7.04 13.47 -2.39
CA ARG A 318 -6.51 12.99 -3.68
C ARG A 318 -5.94 11.57 -3.58
N LEU A 319 -6.15 10.76 -4.61
CA LEU A 319 -5.76 9.33 -4.62
C LEU A 319 -4.24 9.11 -4.51
N GLY A 320 -3.42 9.92 -5.17
CA GLY A 320 -1.95 9.78 -5.12
C GLY A 320 -1.38 9.93 -3.69
N PRO A 321 -1.61 11.08 -3.02
CA PRO A 321 -1.25 11.27 -1.61
C PRO A 321 -1.83 10.20 -0.67
N TRP A 322 -3.10 9.82 -0.88
CA TRP A 322 -3.75 8.75 -0.14
C TRP A 322 -3.00 7.42 -0.26
N LEU A 323 -2.61 7.03 -1.48
CA LEU A 323 -1.90 5.78 -1.73
C LEU A 323 -0.55 5.75 -1.03
N ARG A 324 0.19 6.86 -1.05
CA ARG A 324 1.46 7.01 -0.33
C ARG A 324 1.28 6.86 1.19
N GLN A 325 0.29 7.55 1.75
CA GLN A 325 -0.02 7.48 3.18
C GLN A 325 -0.38 6.05 3.60
N ARG A 326 -1.26 5.36 2.84
CA ARG A 326 -1.66 3.98 3.12
C ARG A 326 -0.52 2.97 2.94
N THR A 327 0.32 3.18 1.93
CA THR A 327 1.52 2.35 1.73
C THR A 327 2.43 2.44 2.95
N ARG A 328 2.65 3.65 3.48
CA ARG A 328 3.46 3.88 4.69
C ARG A 328 2.89 3.17 5.91
N TRP A 329 1.59 3.31 6.18
CA TRP A 329 0.95 2.67 7.33
C TRP A 329 1.03 1.15 7.26
N THR A 330 0.66 0.55 6.12
CA THR A 330 0.72 -0.91 5.94
C THR A 330 2.16 -1.42 6.06
N LYS A 331 3.15 -0.68 5.54
CA LYS A 331 4.57 -1.02 5.68
C LYS A 331 5.01 -1.05 7.13
N GLY A 332 4.67 -0.04 7.93
CA GLY A 332 5.04 0.01 9.34
C GLY A 332 4.35 -1.06 10.19
N TYR A 333 3.08 -1.37 9.89
CA TYR A 333 2.41 -2.51 10.51
C TYR A 333 3.10 -3.82 10.16
N LEU A 334 3.54 -3.99 8.91
CA LEU A 334 4.29 -5.17 8.47
C LEU A 334 5.65 -5.26 9.17
N GLN A 335 6.37 -4.14 9.35
CA GLN A 335 7.60 -4.10 10.15
C GLN A 335 7.35 -4.59 11.57
N THR A 336 6.35 -4.00 12.23
CA THR A 336 5.99 -4.27 13.63
C THR A 336 5.52 -5.71 13.84
N PHE A 337 4.75 -6.25 12.88
CA PHE A 337 4.28 -7.63 12.86
C PHE A 337 5.43 -8.63 12.67
N LEU A 338 6.30 -8.40 11.68
CA LEU A 338 7.38 -9.33 11.33
C LEU A 338 8.43 -9.42 12.42
N LEU A 339 8.82 -8.31 13.04
CA LEU A 339 9.78 -8.30 14.15
C LEU A 339 9.34 -9.23 15.29
N ARG A 340 8.03 -9.30 15.56
CA ARG A 340 7.45 -10.18 16.58
C ARG A 340 7.29 -11.63 16.13
N CYS A 341 7.22 -11.87 14.82
CA CYS A 341 7.25 -13.21 14.23
C CYS A 341 8.66 -13.83 14.21
N LEU A 342 9.73 -13.03 14.29
CA LEU A 342 11.10 -13.53 14.29
C LEU A 342 11.46 -14.30 15.57
N ASP A 343 10.89 -13.91 16.73
CA ASP A 343 11.07 -14.61 18.01
C ASP A 343 9.77 -14.63 18.84
N PRO A 344 8.76 -15.42 18.40
CA PRO A 344 7.44 -15.42 19.03
C PRO A 344 7.48 -15.87 20.49
N ARG A 345 8.42 -16.77 20.85
CA ARG A 345 8.56 -17.30 22.21
C ARG A 345 8.92 -16.19 23.20
N ARG A 346 9.83 -15.29 22.82
CA ARG A 346 10.21 -14.16 23.66
C ARG A 346 9.05 -13.20 23.91
N HIS A 347 8.30 -12.85 22.86
CA HIS A 347 7.17 -11.92 23.01
C HIS A 347 6.02 -12.55 23.80
N VAL A 348 5.73 -13.84 23.60
CA VAL A 348 4.75 -14.58 24.41
C VAL A 348 5.15 -14.62 25.88
N ARG A 349 6.44 -14.76 26.22
CA ARG A 349 6.92 -14.70 27.61
C ARG A 349 6.75 -13.31 28.25
N ARG A 350 6.81 -12.24 27.46
CA ARG A 350 6.72 -10.85 27.95
C ARG A 350 5.28 -10.38 28.20
N MET A 351 4.39 -10.58 27.22
CA MET A 351 3.00 -10.09 27.29
C MET A 351 1.95 -11.19 27.51
N GLY A 352 2.33 -12.46 27.42
CA GLY A 352 1.42 -13.61 27.46
C GLY A 352 0.85 -13.97 26.08
N LEU A 353 0.45 -15.24 25.93
CA LEU A 353 -0.03 -15.78 24.64
C LEU A 353 -1.29 -15.05 24.13
N ARG A 354 -2.23 -14.72 25.02
CA ARG A 354 -3.47 -14.02 24.66
C ARG A 354 -3.19 -12.62 24.09
N ALA A 355 -2.31 -11.86 24.74
CA ALA A 355 -1.93 -10.53 24.30
C ALA A 355 -1.15 -10.60 22.97
N TYR A 356 -0.21 -11.54 22.87
CA TYR A 356 0.56 -11.77 21.64
C TYR A 356 -0.34 -12.14 20.47
N ALA A 357 -1.23 -13.12 20.62
CA ALA A 357 -2.15 -13.53 19.57
C ALA A 357 -3.08 -12.37 19.14
N ALA A 358 -3.60 -11.59 20.10
CA ALA A 358 -4.41 -10.42 19.80
C ALA A 358 -3.64 -9.35 19.03
N ALA A 359 -2.38 -9.07 19.39
CA ALA A 359 -1.54 -8.12 18.67
C ALA A 359 -1.26 -8.59 17.22
N GLN A 360 -0.90 -9.86 17.05
CA GLN A 360 -0.62 -10.42 15.73
C GLN A 360 -1.88 -10.52 14.86
N LEU A 361 -3.05 -10.84 15.42
CA LEU A 361 -4.32 -10.81 14.70
C LEU A 361 -4.70 -9.37 14.34
N PHE A 362 -4.60 -8.42 15.27
CA PHE A 362 -5.06 -7.06 15.01
C PHE A 362 -4.22 -6.32 13.95
N LEU A 363 -2.88 -6.48 13.97
CA LEU A 363 -2.00 -5.91 12.93
C LEU A 363 -1.91 -6.83 11.70
N GLY A 364 -1.50 -8.08 11.92
CA GLY A 364 -1.26 -9.06 10.86
C GLY A 364 -2.53 -9.45 10.11
N GLY A 365 -3.65 -9.59 10.80
CA GLY A 365 -4.97 -9.87 10.23
C GLY A 365 -5.34 -8.94 9.10
N ARG A 366 -5.11 -7.64 9.30
CA ARG A 366 -5.42 -6.59 8.32
C ARG A 366 -4.48 -6.57 7.14
N ILE A 367 -3.20 -6.85 7.37
CA ILE A 367 -2.20 -6.94 6.29
C ILE A 367 -2.51 -8.13 5.41
N VAL A 368 -2.68 -9.29 6.05
CA VAL A 368 -3.05 -10.54 5.36
C VAL A 368 -4.36 -10.33 4.62
N ALA A 369 -5.37 -9.70 5.24
CA ALA A 369 -6.62 -9.42 4.56
C ALA A 369 -6.47 -8.47 3.37
N ALA A 370 -5.66 -7.41 3.48
CA ALA A 370 -5.40 -6.53 2.35
C ALA A 370 -4.72 -7.26 1.17
N LEU A 371 -3.82 -8.21 1.44
CA LEU A 371 -3.14 -8.97 0.39
C LEU A 371 -4.02 -10.08 -0.19
N ILE A 372 -4.74 -10.81 0.66
CA ILE A 372 -5.44 -12.03 0.29
C ILE A 372 -6.86 -11.75 -0.23
N ASN A 373 -7.56 -10.76 0.32
CA ASN A 373 -8.96 -10.52 -0.04
C ASN A 373 -9.18 -10.30 -1.55
N PRO A 374 -8.35 -9.52 -2.29
CA PRO A 374 -8.54 -9.40 -3.73
C PRO A 374 -8.45 -10.75 -4.45
N LEU A 375 -7.51 -11.61 -4.05
CA LEU A 375 -7.33 -12.94 -4.66
C LEU A 375 -8.52 -13.85 -4.36
N LEU A 376 -9.03 -13.81 -3.13
CA LEU A 376 -10.21 -14.58 -2.75
C LEU A 376 -11.50 -14.03 -3.37
N TRP A 377 -11.63 -12.72 -3.56
CA TRP A 377 -12.74 -12.11 -4.31
C TRP A 377 -12.71 -12.52 -5.78
N LEU A 378 -11.53 -12.55 -6.41
CA LEU A 378 -11.37 -13.10 -7.76
C LEU A 378 -11.72 -14.60 -7.80
N GLY A 379 -11.33 -15.36 -6.77
CA GLY A 379 -11.72 -16.76 -6.58
C GLY A 379 -13.23 -16.95 -6.46
N LEU A 380 -13.92 -16.13 -5.66
CA LEU A 380 -15.38 -16.09 -5.51
C LEU A 380 -16.06 -15.82 -6.86
N LEU A 381 -15.53 -14.89 -7.65
CA LEU A 381 -16.04 -14.59 -8.99
C LEU A 381 -15.83 -15.79 -9.93
N SER A 382 -14.75 -16.56 -9.81
CA SER A 382 -14.44 -17.70 -10.68
C SER A 382 -15.11 -19.05 -10.30
N GLY A 383 -15.55 -19.21 -9.05
CA GLY A 383 -15.77 -20.54 -8.46
C GLY A 383 -17.20 -21.07 -8.41
N MET A 384 -18.21 -20.43 -9.03
CA MET A 384 -19.65 -20.66 -8.73
C MET A 384 -20.27 -22.03 -9.14
N GLN A 385 -19.50 -23.10 -9.35
CA GLN A 385 -20.07 -24.43 -9.62
C GLN A 385 -19.51 -25.55 -8.71
N ALA A 386 -20.42 -26.28 -8.05
CA ALA A 386 -20.23 -27.39 -7.10
C ALA A 386 -19.89 -27.03 -5.63
N ALA A 387 -20.92 -26.88 -4.80
CA ALA A 387 -20.79 -26.73 -3.35
C ALA A 387 -20.61 -28.11 -2.67
N THR A 388 -19.37 -28.54 -2.52
CA THR A 388 -18.99 -29.56 -1.53
C THR A 388 -18.28 -28.89 -0.35
N PRO A 389 -18.31 -29.45 0.88
CA PRO A 389 -17.50 -28.93 1.99
C PRO A 389 -16.02 -28.89 1.60
N GLY A 390 -15.41 -27.70 1.61
CA GLY A 390 -14.02 -27.49 1.15
C GLY A 390 -13.89 -27.04 -0.31
N SER A 391 -14.99 -26.93 -1.06
CA SER A 391 -14.99 -26.34 -2.40
C SER A 391 -14.73 -24.82 -2.37
N PRO A 392 -14.18 -24.25 -3.46
CA PRO A 392 -14.03 -22.80 -3.64
C PRO A 392 -15.32 -22.00 -3.39
N LEU A 393 -16.50 -22.58 -3.65
CA LEU A 393 -17.82 -22.00 -3.37
C LEU A 393 -18.11 -21.79 -1.88
N THR A 394 -17.78 -22.77 -1.03
CA THR A 394 -17.98 -22.63 0.42
C THR A 394 -17.06 -21.58 1.03
N LEU A 395 -15.84 -21.49 0.50
CA LEU A 395 -14.85 -20.46 0.82
C LEU A 395 -15.33 -19.06 0.39
N ALA A 396 -15.91 -18.98 -0.81
CA ALA A 396 -16.44 -17.77 -1.41
C ALA A 396 -17.69 -17.21 -0.68
N GLY A 397 -18.62 -18.08 -0.26
CA GLY A 397 -19.78 -17.70 0.55
C GLY A 397 -19.38 -17.21 1.95
N GLY A 398 -18.42 -17.87 2.60
CA GLY A 398 -17.84 -17.42 3.88
C GLY A 398 -17.18 -16.05 3.76
N MET A 399 -16.53 -15.78 2.62
CA MET A 399 -15.93 -14.49 2.35
C MET A 399 -16.95 -13.38 2.08
N GLY A 400 -18.01 -13.66 1.32
CA GLY A 400 -19.13 -12.74 1.15
C GLY A 400 -19.74 -12.36 2.51
N LEU A 401 -19.95 -13.35 3.38
CA LEU A 401 -20.42 -13.12 4.74
C LEU A 401 -19.44 -12.28 5.58
N SER A 402 -18.13 -12.54 5.47
CA SER A 402 -17.11 -11.75 6.17
C SER A 402 -17.09 -10.28 5.72
N THR A 403 -17.27 -10.05 4.41
CA THR A 403 -17.33 -8.73 3.79
C THR A 403 -18.55 -7.97 4.30
N LEU A 404 -19.72 -8.62 4.27
CA LEU A 404 -20.97 -8.08 4.81
C LEU A 404 -20.87 -7.79 6.32
N ALA A 405 -20.22 -8.68 7.08
CA ALA A 405 -19.99 -8.47 8.51
C ALA A 405 -19.12 -7.22 8.75
N MET A 406 -18.02 -7.05 8.02
CA MET A 406 -17.16 -5.86 8.12
C MET A 406 -17.89 -4.57 7.72
N MET A 407 -18.71 -4.62 6.67
CA MET A 407 -19.57 -3.49 6.28
C MET A 407 -20.59 -3.16 7.39
N GLY A 408 -21.19 -4.18 7.99
CA GLY A 408 -22.09 -4.03 9.14
C GLY A 408 -21.40 -3.38 10.34
N LEU A 409 -20.18 -3.82 10.67
CA LEU A 409 -19.39 -3.21 11.74
C LEU A 409 -19.06 -1.75 11.47
N ALA A 410 -18.73 -1.40 10.23
CA ALA A 410 -18.45 -0.02 9.83
C ALA A 410 -19.69 0.89 9.97
N ALA A 411 -20.90 0.34 9.80
CA ALA A 411 -22.16 1.07 9.97
C ALA A 411 -22.53 1.35 11.44
N ILE A 412 -22.00 0.59 12.41
CA ILE A 412 -22.39 0.70 13.83
C ILE A 412 -22.19 2.12 14.38
N VAL A 413 -21.01 2.71 14.20
CA VAL A 413 -20.68 4.01 14.80
C VAL A 413 -21.48 5.16 14.15
N PRO A 414 -21.57 5.26 12.80
CA PRO A 414 -22.46 6.23 12.17
C PRO A 414 -23.93 6.10 12.58
N LEU A 415 -24.46 4.88 12.71
CA LEU A 415 -25.83 4.65 13.19
C LEU A 415 -26.01 5.16 14.62
N ARG A 416 -25.08 4.81 15.52
CA ARG A 416 -25.09 5.24 16.93
C ARG A 416 -25.05 6.76 17.08
N GLN A 417 -24.31 7.45 16.21
CA GLN A 417 -24.14 8.91 16.23
C GLN A 417 -25.13 9.65 15.33
N ARG A 418 -26.10 8.96 14.72
CA ARG A 418 -27.07 9.53 13.77
C ARG A 418 -26.41 10.25 12.58
N ALA A 419 -25.19 9.87 12.21
CA ALA A 419 -24.46 10.42 11.06
C ALA A 419 -24.90 9.73 9.76
N ARG A 420 -26.19 9.83 9.42
CA ARG A 420 -26.81 9.10 8.30
C ARG A 420 -26.14 9.34 6.94
N GLY A 421 -25.52 10.51 6.74
CA GLY A 421 -24.78 10.82 5.52
C GLY A 421 -23.60 9.88 5.26
N LEU A 422 -22.94 9.36 6.30
CA LEU A 422 -21.80 8.44 6.15
C LEU A 422 -22.23 7.02 5.75
N LEU A 423 -23.48 6.65 5.99
CA LEU A 423 -23.99 5.31 5.64
C LEU A 423 -24.02 5.08 4.13
N TRP A 424 -24.07 6.16 3.33
CA TRP A 424 -23.96 6.07 1.87
C TRP A 424 -22.61 5.52 1.39
N PHE A 425 -21.57 5.62 2.21
CA PHE A 425 -20.24 5.13 1.85
C PHE A 425 -20.06 3.64 2.19
N VAL A 426 -20.85 3.08 3.12
CA VAL A 426 -20.77 1.68 3.57
C VAL A 426 -20.84 0.67 2.41
N PRO A 427 -21.80 0.77 1.45
CA PRO A 427 -21.87 -0.15 0.31
C PRO A 427 -20.62 -0.12 -0.59
N THR A 428 -19.87 0.98 -0.58
CA THR A 428 -18.67 1.18 -1.42
C THR A 428 -17.36 0.82 -0.71
N LEU A 429 -17.41 0.35 0.54
CA LEU A 429 -16.24 -0.12 1.31
C LEU A 429 -15.39 -1.16 0.57
N PRO A 430 -15.97 -2.18 -0.09
CA PRO A 430 -15.16 -3.16 -0.82
C PRO A 430 -14.28 -2.51 -1.91
N LEU A 431 -14.80 -1.51 -2.62
CA LEU A 431 -14.01 -0.76 -3.62
C LEU A 431 -12.85 0.01 -2.97
N TYR A 432 -13.07 0.57 -1.78
CA TYR A 432 -12.02 1.23 -1.01
C TYR A 432 -10.97 0.24 -0.50
N TRP A 433 -11.38 -0.96 -0.10
CA TRP A 433 -10.47 -2.02 0.32
C TRP A 433 -9.62 -2.55 -0.85
N VAL A 434 -10.12 -2.55 -2.09
CA VAL A 434 -9.29 -2.83 -3.28
C VAL A 434 -8.15 -1.81 -3.39
N LEU A 435 -8.42 -0.52 -3.18
CA LEU A 435 -7.35 0.48 -3.15
C LEU A 435 -6.37 0.20 -1.99
N GLY A 436 -6.89 -0.24 -0.84
CA GLY A 436 -6.09 -0.64 0.32
C GLY A 436 -5.18 -1.83 0.01
N ALA A 437 -5.65 -2.78 -0.79
CA ALA A 437 -4.86 -3.90 -1.28
C ALA A 437 -3.71 -3.45 -2.19
N VAL A 438 -3.98 -2.53 -3.13
CA VAL A 438 -2.93 -1.93 -3.97
C VAL A 438 -1.85 -1.28 -3.10
N ALA A 439 -2.25 -0.54 -2.07
CA ALA A 439 -1.32 0.02 -1.09
C ALA A 439 -0.54 -1.07 -0.33
N GLY A 440 -1.20 -2.19 0.00
CA GLY A 440 -0.58 -3.35 0.67
C GLY A 440 0.48 -4.04 -0.18
N TYR A 441 0.21 -4.31 -1.46
CA TYR A 441 1.20 -4.86 -2.39
C TYR A 441 2.38 -3.91 -2.58
N ARG A 442 2.11 -2.61 -2.74
CA ARG A 442 3.14 -1.58 -2.82
C ARG A 442 3.99 -1.53 -1.54
N ALA A 443 3.37 -1.68 -0.38
CA ALA A 443 4.05 -1.69 0.92
C ALA A 443 4.96 -2.92 1.08
N LEU A 444 4.49 -4.09 0.63
CA LEU A 444 5.28 -5.33 0.62
C LEU A 444 6.53 -5.17 -0.25
N LEU A 445 6.38 -4.66 -1.48
CA LEU A 445 7.49 -4.39 -2.38
C LEU A 445 8.46 -3.35 -1.79
N GLN A 446 7.95 -2.25 -1.24
CA GLN A 446 8.77 -1.24 -0.57
C GLN A 446 9.50 -1.77 0.66
N LEU A 447 8.94 -2.74 1.40
CA LEU A 447 9.64 -3.31 2.55
C LEU A 447 10.97 -3.95 2.15
N PHE A 448 11.03 -4.58 0.97
CA PHE A 448 12.24 -5.20 0.45
C PHE A 448 13.18 -4.22 -0.25
N MET A 449 12.63 -3.29 -1.04
CA MET A 449 13.45 -2.36 -1.85
C MET A 449 13.86 -1.08 -1.12
N ALA A 450 13.01 -0.59 -0.22
CA ALA A 450 13.14 0.72 0.42
C ALA A 450 12.51 0.72 1.84
N PRO A 451 13.04 -0.11 2.76
CA PRO A 451 12.43 -0.44 4.06
C PRO A 451 12.16 0.80 4.93
N HIS A 452 13.08 1.77 4.90
CA HIS A 452 13.04 2.97 5.74
C HIS A 452 12.55 4.22 5.00
N LEU A 453 12.10 4.07 3.75
CA LEU A 453 11.60 5.20 2.97
C LEU A 453 10.34 5.77 3.63
N TRP A 454 10.39 7.05 3.98
CA TRP A 454 9.24 7.79 4.46
C TRP A 454 8.62 8.60 3.31
N GLU A 455 7.45 8.17 2.82
CA GLU A 455 6.71 8.94 1.82
C GLU A 455 5.89 10.03 2.51
N LYS A 456 6.37 11.28 2.43
CA LYS A 456 5.63 12.44 2.97
C LYS A 456 4.33 12.64 2.19
N THR A 457 3.28 12.94 2.94
CA THR A 457 1.98 13.34 2.41
C THR A 457 1.87 14.86 2.52
N PRO A 458 1.54 15.59 1.44
CA PRO A 458 1.32 17.02 1.53
C PRO A 458 0.01 17.33 2.27
N HIS A 459 0.07 18.24 3.23
CA HIS A 459 -1.09 18.81 3.95
C HIS A 459 -1.52 20.14 3.31
N GLY A 460 -2.74 20.61 3.59
CA GLY A 460 -3.26 21.87 3.06
C GLY A 460 -3.74 21.78 1.60
N LEU A 461 -4.03 20.59 1.09
CA LEU A 461 -4.61 20.39 -0.26
C LEU A 461 -5.97 21.09 -0.41
N ASP A 462 -6.60 21.37 0.72
CA ASP A 462 -7.91 21.99 0.82
C ASP A 462 -7.86 23.53 0.96
N GLY A 463 -6.66 24.14 0.98
CA GLY A 463 -6.43 25.59 1.11
C GLY A 463 -6.92 26.46 -0.06
N LEU A 464 -7.53 25.86 -1.09
CA LEU A 464 -8.24 26.56 -2.16
C LEU A 464 -9.75 26.26 -2.03
N ALA A 465 -10.47 27.23 -1.48
CA ALA A 465 -11.93 27.32 -1.28
C ALA A 465 -12.56 26.35 -0.24
N ARG A 466 -13.13 26.93 0.83
CA ARG A 466 -14.21 26.31 1.62
C ARG A 466 -15.49 26.29 0.78
N PRO A 467 -16.05 25.15 0.35
CA PRO A 467 -17.44 25.12 -0.07
C PRO A 467 -18.30 25.03 1.19
N ALA A 468 -19.41 25.78 1.21
CA ALA A 468 -20.42 25.72 2.26
C ALA A 468 -20.91 24.28 2.49
N ARG A 469 -21.30 23.97 3.74
CA ARG A 469 -22.04 22.75 4.12
C ARG A 469 -23.31 22.64 3.26
N ARG A 470 -23.22 21.98 2.12
CA ARG A 470 -24.38 21.50 1.36
C ARG A 470 -24.64 20.06 1.79
N PRO A 471 -25.90 19.64 1.98
CA PRO A 471 -26.22 18.21 2.00
C PRO A 471 -25.66 17.60 0.71
N PRO A 472 -25.23 16.32 0.72
CA PRO A 472 -24.68 15.71 -0.48
C PRO A 472 -25.69 15.92 -1.59
N ALA A 473 -25.30 16.75 -2.57
CA ALA A 473 -26.03 16.86 -3.80
C ALA A 473 -26.20 15.41 -4.30
N ARG A 474 -27.37 15.12 -4.85
CA ARG A 474 -27.59 13.93 -5.69
C ARG A 474 -26.64 14.07 -6.88
N ALA A 475 -25.36 13.79 -6.65
CA ALA A 475 -24.31 13.88 -7.61
C ALA A 475 -24.50 12.66 -8.49
N ALA A 476 -24.79 12.94 -9.76
CA ALA A 476 -24.80 11.99 -10.83
C ALA A 476 -23.68 10.97 -10.64
N LEU A 477 -24.09 9.71 -10.62
CA LEU A 477 -23.21 8.55 -10.72
C LEU A 477 -22.08 8.85 -11.72
N PRO A 478 -20.80 8.62 -11.38
CA PRO A 478 -19.87 8.24 -12.43
C PRO A 478 -20.38 6.89 -12.92
N ALA A 479 -21.08 6.90 -14.06
CA ALA A 479 -21.55 5.73 -14.81
C ALA A 479 -20.41 4.83 -15.34
N LEU A 480 -19.26 4.83 -14.66
CA LEU A 480 -18.07 4.05 -14.92
C LEU A 480 -17.65 3.20 -13.70
N GLY A 481 -18.39 3.27 -12.58
CA GLY A 481 -18.17 2.43 -11.39
C GLY A 481 -19.12 1.24 -11.22
N LEU A 482 -20.06 1.04 -12.16
CA LEU A 482 -21.12 0.02 -12.09
C LEU A 482 -20.87 -1.22 -12.97
N GLY A 483 -19.68 -1.34 -13.57
CA GLY A 483 -19.26 -2.52 -14.35
C GLY A 483 -18.47 -3.57 -13.56
N LEU A 484 -18.21 -3.36 -12.27
CA LEU A 484 -17.46 -4.27 -11.39
C LEU A 484 -18.34 -4.81 -10.25
N LEU A 485 -19.61 -5.06 -10.58
CA LEU A 485 -20.57 -5.75 -9.73
C LEU A 485 -20.75 -7.16 -10.27
N ALA A 486 -20.36 -8.14 -9.44
CA ALA A 486 -20.79 -9.54 -9.43
C ALA A 486 -21.52 -9.96 -10.71
N VAL A 487 -20.76 -10.28 -11.75
CA VAL A 487 -21.35 -11.04 -12.83
C VAL A 487 -21.47 -12.47 -12.32
N LEU A 488 -22.64 -13.08 -12.53
CA LEU A 488 -22.79 -14.53 -12.41
C LEU A 488 -21.87 -15.13 -13.46
N VAL A 489 -20.68 -15.52 -13.02
CA VAL A 489 -19.65 -16.01 -13.91
C VAL A 489 -19.59 -17.53 -13.83
N THR A 490 -20.07 -18.20 -14.86
CA THR A 490 -19.94 -19.66 -15.04
C THR A 490 -18.65 -19.96 -15.83
N PRO A 491 -18.04 -21.15 -15.80
CA PRO A 491 -16.93 -21.46 -16.70
C PRO A 491 -17.40 -21.34 -18.15
N GLY A 492 -16.79 -20.43 -18.91
CA GLY A 492 -17.11 -20.20 -20.31
C GLY A 492 -16.11 -20.89 -21.25
N PRO A 493 -16.50 -21.21 -22.50
CA PRO A 493 -15.60 -21.82 -23.49
C PRO A 493 -14.58 -20.84 -24.11
N ALA A 494 -14.46 -19.62 -23.60
CA ALA A 494 -13.52 -18.63 -24.12
C ALA A 494 -12.09 -19.00 -23.73
N VAL A 495 -11.23 -19.14 -24.74
CA VAL A 495 -9.85 -19.58 -24.59
C VAL A 495 -8.91 -18.44 -24.98
N GLY A 496 -8.01 -18.06 -24.07
CA GLY A 496 -6.94 -17.09 -24.26
C GLY A 496 -5.61 -17.74 -24.68
N GLY A 497 -4.50 -16.99 -24.57
CA GLY A 497 -3.15 -17.48 -24.90
C GLY A 497 -2.61 -18.54 -23.93
N ALA A 498 -3.10 -18.65 -22.70
CA ALA A 498 -2.58 -19.64 -21.73
C ALA A 498 -2.90 -21.10 -22.08
N TRP A 499 -3.89 -21.36 -22.94
CA TRP A 499 -4.28 -22.71 -23.34
C TRP A 499 -3.47 -23.18 -24.53
N THR A 500 -3.18 -24.47 -24.57
CA THR A 500 -2.56 -25.13 -25.73
C THR A 500 -3.61 -25.44 -26.79
N ARG A 501 -3.16 -25.50 -28.05
CA ARG A 501 -3.98 -25.87 -29.20
C ARG A 501 -4.17 -27.38 -29.28
N GLU A 502 -5.33 -27.78 -29.74
CA GLU A 502 -5.60 -29.17 -30.13
C GLU A 502 -4.69 -29.57 -31.30
N ARG A 503 -4.36 -30.86 -31.37
CA ARG A 503 -3.47 -31.36 -32.42
C ARG A 503 -4.04 -31.06 -33.83
N GLY A 504 -3.27 -30.33 -34.62
CA GLY A 504 -3.62 -29.97 -35.99
C GLY A 504 -4.27 -28.58 -36.14
N ASP A 505 -4.70 -27.95 -35.05
CA ASP A 505 -5.22 -26.58 -35.06
C ASP A 505 -4.08 -25.57 -35.24
N ALA A 506 -4.29 -24.60 -36.15
CA ALA A 506 -3.40 -23.46 -36.30
C ALA A 506 -4.12 -22.11 -36.13
N LEU A 507 -3.41 -21.14 -35.55
CA LEU A 507 -3.79 -19.74 -35.52
C LEU A 507 -2.67 -18.90 -36.09
N LEU A 508 -3.03 -17.96 -36.95
CA LEU A 508 -2.15 -16.89 -37.41
C LEU A 508 -2.78 -15.54 -37.05
N ILE A 509 -2.01 -14.65 -36.45
CA ILE A 509 -2.39 -13.26 -36.21
C ILE A 509 -1.36 -12.38 -36.93
N SER A 510 -1.83 -11.43 -37.71
CA SER A 510 -0.99 -10.39 -38.32
C SER A 510 -1.48 -9.02 -37.85
N GLU A 511 -0.63 -8.22 -37.24
CA GLU A 511 -1.00 -6.92 -36.66
C GLU A 511 -0.11 -5.80 -37.20
N LEU A 512 -0.73 -4.70 -37.62
CA LEU A 512 -0.05 -3.46 -37.99
C LEU A 512 -0.35 -2.41 -36.93
N ARG A 513 0.69 -1.73 -36.42
CA ARG A 513 0.57 -0.73 -35.36
C ARG A 513 1.30 0.55 -35.75
N ARG A 514 0.71 1.68 -35.37
CA ARG A 514 1.32 3.01 -35.48
C ARG A 514 1.19 3.73 -34.15
N LEU A 515 2.32 4.14 -33.59
CA LEU A 515 2.45 4.76 -32.28
C LEU A 515 3.23 6.06 -32.44
N GLY A 516 2.84 7.09 -31.71
CA GLY A 516 3.53 8.37 -31.66
C GLY A 516 3.69 8.88 -30.24
N ALA A 517 4.59 9.84 -30.04
CA ALA A 517 4.77 10.51 -28.75
C ALA A 517 5.25 11.95 -28.94
N GLY A 518 4.71 12.86 -28.12
CA GLY A 518 5.23 14.21 -27.93
C GLY A 518 5.96 14.39 -26.59
N GLU A 519 6.01 13.35 -25.78
CA GLU A 519 6.64 13.35 -24.46
C GLU A 519 7.35 12.01 -24.21
N ARG A 520 8.38 12.02 -23.36
CA ARG A 520 8.99 10.82 -22.76
C ARG A 520 9.13 10.99 -21.27
N PHE A 521 9.35 9.90 -20.55
CA PHE A 521 9.64 9.93 -19.12
C PHE A 521 11.14 9.96 -18.89
N ASP A 522 11.62 10.91 -18.09
CA ASP A 522 13.01 11.00 -17.65
C ASP A 522 13.38 9.89 -16.62
N ALA A 523 14.60 9.92 -16.10
CA ALA A 523 15.06 8.94 -15.10
C ALA A 523 14.28 9.01 -13.76
N ALA A 524 13.70 10.17 -13.43
CA ALA A 524 12.84 10.36 -12.26
C ALA A 524 11.38 9.95 -12.52
N GLY A 525 11.03 9.65 -13.78
CA GLY A 525 9.69 9.32 -14.25
C GLY A 525 8.79 10.54 -14.44
N GLN A 526 9.37 11.72 -14.60
CA GLN A 526 8.64 12.94 -14.98
C GLN A 526 8.54 13.05 -16.51
N PRO A 527 7.42 13.56 -17.05
CA PRO A 527 7.28 13.79 -18.48
C PRO A 527 8.18 14.96 -18.93
N GLU A 528 8.99 14.73 -19.96
CA GLU A 528 9.77 15.73 -20.68
C GLU A 528 9.35 15.78 -22.16
N ALA A 529 9.44 16.94 -22.78
CA ALA A 529 9.04 17.14 -24.17
C ALA A 529 9.94 16.33 -25.12
N LEU A 530 9.34 15.69 -26.12
CA LEU A 530 10.01 14.95 -27.17
C LEU A 530 9.67 15.59 -28.53
N ALA A 531 10.69 16.02 -29.28
CA ALA A 531 10.52 16.83 -30.48
C ALA A 531 9.71 16.11 -31.57
N ALA A 532 10.09 14.87 -31.89
CA ALA A 532 9.34 14.00 -32.78
C ALA A 532 9.61 12.53 -32.44
N TYR A 533 8.55 11.73 -32.41
CA TYR A 533 8.64 10.27 -32.29
C TYR A 533 7.49 9.61 -33.01
N GLU A 534 7.82 8.75 -33.98
CA GLU A 534 6.90 7.86 -34.65
C GLU A 534 7.49 6.45 -34.67
N LYS A 535 6.65 5.47 -34.34
CA LYS A 535 6.99 4.05 -34.40
C LYS A 535 5.92 3.29 -35.18
N ARG A 536 6.38 2.46 -36.11
CA ARG A 536 5.56 1.56 -36.90
C ARG A 536 5.99 0.13 -36.63
N GLU A 537 5.04 -0.75 -36.35
CA GLU A 537 5.30 -2.16 -36.07
C GLU A 537 4.40 -3.02 -36.96
N PHE A 538 4.97 -4.07 -37.53
CA PHE A 538 4.26 -5.15 -38.18
C PHE A 538 4.63 -6.46 -37.49
N ASP A 539 3.66 -7.10 -36.87
CA ASP A 539 3.81 -8.30 -36.08
C ASP A 539 3.07 -9.46 -36.74
N VAL A 540 3.72 -10.62 -36.81
CA VAL A 540 3.08 -11.89 -37.14
C VAL A 540 3.29 -12.84 -35.97
N TYR A 541 2.20 -13.44 -35.50
CA TYR A 541 2.18 -14.42 -34.43
C TYR A 541 1.47 -15.68 -34.91
N ALA A 542 2.11 -16.84 -34.76
CA ALA A 542 1.60 -18.12 -35.21
C ALA A 542 1.63 -19.15 -34.08
N GLU A 543 0.58 -19.95 -33.99
CA GLU A 543 0.49 -21.12 -33.11
C GLU A 543 0.10 -22.35 -33.92
N TYR A 544 0.67 -23.49 -33.57
CA TYR A 544 0.30 -24.79 -34.13
C TYR A 544 0.26 -25.88 -33.05
N GLY A 545 -0.85 -26.59 -32.95
CA GLY A 545 -1.01 -27.69 -32.01
C GLY A 545 -0.23 -28.92 -32.45
N LEU A 546 0.89 -29.21 -31.77
CA LEU A 546 1.71 -30.40 -32.01
C LEU A 546 1.13 -31.61 -31.27
N ARG A 547 0.66 -31.38 -30.05
CA ARG A 547 -0.09 -32.31 -29.18
C ARG A 547 -1.03 -31.46 -28.31
N ASP A 548 -2.02 -32.09 -27.68
CA ASP A 548 -3.00 -31.36 -26.85
C ASP A 548 -2.36 -30.65 -25.64
N TRP A 549 -1.14 -31.04 -25.24
CA TRP A 549 -0.35 -30.40 -24.18
C TRP A 549 0.85 -29.58 -24.71
N LEU A 550 1.07 -29.53 -26.02
CA LEU A 550 2.25 -28.91 -26.66
C LEU A 550 1.87 -28.11 -27.91
N THR A 551 2.12 -26.81 -27.89
CA THR A 551 1.88 -25.90 -29.03
C THR A 551 3.20 -25.30 -29.50
N GLY A 552 3.48 -25.38 -30.79
CA GLY A 552 4.57 -24.64 -31.42
C GLY A 552 4.18 -23.16 -31.58
N VAL A 553 5.10 -22.25 -31.28
CA VAL A 553 4.87 -20.80 -31.34
C VAL A 553 5.93 -20.17 -32.25
N GLY A 554 5.49 -19.33 -33.18
CA GLY A 554 6.37 -18.57 -34.07
C GLY A 554 6.01 -17.08 -34.07
N THR A 555 7.00 -16.20 -34.08
CA THR A 555 6.81 -14.76 -34.14
C THR A 555 7.71 -14.10 -35.18
N LEU A 556 7.24 -13.04 -35.80
CA LEU A 556 8.02 -12.11 -36.60
C LEU A 556 7.61 -10.70 -36.18
N LEU A 557 8.57 -9.87 -35.80
CA LEU A 557 8.39 -8.44 -35.56
C LEU A 557 9.23 -7.69 -36.59
N VAL A 558 8.62 -6.74 -37.28
CA VAL A 558 9.31 -5.72 -38.08
C VAL A 558 8.92 -4.37 -37.48
N GLN A 559 9.90 -3.62 -37.01
CA GLN A 559 9.71 -2.35 -36.33
C GLN A 559 10.57 -1.27 -36.99
N THR A 560 9.98 -0.10 -37.20
CA THR A 560 10.68 1.10 -37.64
C THR A 560 10.41 2.21 -36.62
N VAL A 561 11.47 2.84 -36.13
CA VAL A 561 11.42 3.97 -35.19
C VAL A 561 12.07 5.18 -35.84
N GLU A 562 11.30 6.26 -35.95
CA GLU A 562 11.74 7.57 -36.38
C GLU A 562 11.63 8.52 -35.18
N ALA A 563 12.76 8.86 -34.57
CA ALA A 563 12.83 9.73 -33.40
C ALA A 563 13.88 10.84 -33.56
N GLU A 564 13.55 12.04 -33.07
CA GLU A 564 14.49 13.15 -32.94
C GLU A 564 14.94 13.31 -31.47
N GLY A 565 16.24 13.50 -31.25
CA GLY A 565 16.82 13.70 -29.92
C GLY A 565 17.42 12.43 -29.30
N PRO A 566 17.38 12.24 -27.96
CA PRO A 566 18.10 11.18 -27.25
C PRO A 566 17.45 9.78 -27.35
N SER A 567 16.45 9.60 -28.20
CA SER A 567 15.77 8.31 -28.41
C SER A 567 16.37 7.60 -29.63
N PRO A 568 16.60 6.27 -29.55
CA PRO A 568 17.19 5.53 -30.67
C PRO A 568 16.22 5.46 -31.86
N SER A 569 16.75 5.68 -33.05
CA SER A 569 16.05 5.56 -34.35
C SER A 569 16.64 4.40 -35.15
N GLY A 570 15.81 3.78 -35.98
CA GLY A 570 16.25 2.70 -36.87
C GLY A 570 15.18 1.66 -37.13
N GLU A 571 15.60 0.58 -37.78
CA GLU A 571 14.79 -0.59 -38.05
C GLU A 571 15.20 -1.75 -37.14
N ARG A 572 14.25 -2.62 -36.82
CA ARG A 572 14.45 -3.84 -36.05
C ARG A 572 13.62 -4.95 -36.67
N VAL A 573 14.24 -6.09 -36.92
CA VAL A 573 13.54 -7.32 -37.31
C VAL A 573 13.88 -8.41 -36.29
N GLU A 574 12.87 -9.04 -35.70
CA GLU A 574 13.06 -10.11 -34.73
C GLU A 574 12.24 -11.33 -35.14
N LEU A 575 12.90 -12.47 -35.30
CA LEU A 575 12.26 -13.76 -35.53
C LEU A 575 12.25 -14.57 -34.24
N GLY A 576 11.10 -15.10 -33.85
CA GLY A 576 10.97 -15.94 -32.67
C GLY A 576 10.45 -17.33 -33.02
N LEU A 577 11.05 -18.35 -32.43
CA LEU A 577 10.60 -19.74 -32.52
C LEU A 577 10.62 -20.37 -31.13
N GLY A 578 9.56 -21.09 -30.78
CA GLY A 578 9.47 -21.73 -29.49
C GLY A 578 8.32 -22.70 -29.34
N ALA A 579 8.09 -23.09 -28.10
CA ALA A 579 7.02 -24.01 -27.75
C ALA A 579 6.40 -23.64 -26.40
N ARG A 580 5.08 -23.82 -26.33
CA ARG A 580 4.27 -23.71 -25.12
C ARG A 580 3.84 -25.09 -24.65
N VAL A 581 4.11 -25.38 -23.39
CA VAL A 581 3.79 -26.62 -22.70
C VAL A 581 2.71 -26.34 -21.66
N ARG A 582 1.61 -27.08 -21.74
CA ARG A 582 0.55 -27.05 -20.72
C ARG A 582 1.01 -27.76 -19.47
N LEU A 583 1.03 -27.03 -18.35
CA LEU A 583 1.40 -27.57 -17.04
C LEU A 583 0.17 -28.06 -16.28
N PHE A 584 -0.95 -27.36 -16.42
CA PHE A 584 -2.20 -27.68 -15.75
C PHE A 584 -3.38 -27.09 -16.52
N GLU A 585 -4.49 -27.83 -16.59
CA GLU A 585 -5.77 -27.30 -17.05
C GLU A 585 -6.92 -28.02 -16.35
N ALA A 586 -7.78 -27.25 -15.67
CA ALA A 586 -8.99 -27.76 -15.05
C ALA A 586 -9.98 -26.62 -14.77
N ALA A 587 -11.28 -26.90 -14.92
CA ALA A 587 -12.37 -26.00 -14.52
C ALA A 587 -12.25 -24.56 -15.07
N GLY A 588 -11.85 -24.42 -16.34
CA GLY A 588 -11.66 -23.12 -16.99
C GLY A 588 -10.36 -22.41 -16.60
N VAL A 589 -9.47 -23.02 -15.84
CA VAL A 589 -8.13 -22.47 -15.53
C VAL A 589 -7.09 -23.21 -16.36
N ALA A 590 -6.17 -22.47 -16.99
CA ALA A 590 -5.02 -23.03 -17.70
C ALA A 590 -3.72 -22.40 -17.18
N LEU A 591 -2.72 -23.24 -16.94
CA LEU A 591 -1.35 -22.84 -16.62
C LEU A 591 -0.41 -23.45 -17.66
N ALA A 592 0.41 -22.62 -18.27
CA ALA A 592 1.40 -23.04 -19.26
C ALA A 592 2.75 -22.37 -19.02
N ALA A 593 3.80 -23.03 -19.50
CA ALA A 593 5.13 -22.46 -19.64
C ALA A 593 5.50 -22.42 -21.12
N GLU A 594 6.14 -21.35 -21.55
CA GLU A 594 6.58 -21.13 -22.92
C GLU A 594 8.05 -20.74 -22.93
N GLY A 595 8.81 -21.36 -23.83
CA GLY A 595 10.19 -20.99 -24.12
C GLY A 595 10.31 -20.59 -25.58
N ARG A 596 10.94 -19.45 -25.87
CA ARG A 596 11.23 -18.96 -27.21
C ARG A 596 12.70 -18.59 -27.37
N ILE A 597 13.23 -18.84 -28.55
CA ILE A 597 14.49 -18.30 -29.03
C ILE A 597 14.14 -17.15 -29.98
N LEU A 598 14.73 -15.99 -29.75
CA LEU A 598 14.52 -14.76 -30.49
C LEU A 598 15.81 -14.41 -31.22
N VAL A 599 15.74 -14.24 -32.53
CA VAL A 599 16.87 -13.97 -33.40
C VAL A 599 16.70 -12.57 -34.00
N PRO A 600 17.53 -11.59 -33.60
CA PRO A 600 17.49 -10.23 -34.13
C PRO A 600 18.10 -10.14 -35.54
N SER A 601 17.81 -9.02 -36.21
CA SER A 601 18.14 -8.76 -37.62
C SER A 601 19.65 -8.73 -37.88
N ARG A 602 20.44 -8.27 -36.90
CA ARG A 602 21.90 -8.30 -36.95
C ARG A 602 22.48 -9.72 -37.10
N GLY A 603 21.82 -10.74 -36.53
CA GLY A 603 22.16 -12.15 -36.74
C GLY A 603 21.81 -12.69 -38.13
N LEU A 604 21.11 -11.89 -38.95
CA LEU A 604 20.59 -12.21 -40.28
C LEU A 604 21.16 -11.29 -41.39
N GLY A 605 22.01 -10.30 -41.07
CA GLY A 605 22.79 -9.51 -42.05
C GLY A 605 22.47 -8.01 -42.23
N GLY A 606 21.71 -7.35 -41.34
CA GLY A 606 21.46 -5.88 -41.28
C GLY A 606 20.28 -5.57 -40.33
N ALA A 607 19.98 -4.40 -39.74
CA ALA A 607 20.60 -3.08 -39.60
C ALA A 607 20.20 -2.46 -38.23
N SER A 608 21.11 -1.64 -37.64
CA SER A 608 21.03 -0.82 -36.39
C SER A 608 21.38 -1.47 -35.04
N GLU A 609 22.48 -1.01 -34.42
CA GLU A 609 22.91 -1.37 -33.05
C GLU A 609 22.09 -0.68 -31.94
N ALA A 610 21.25 0.29 -32.29
CA ALA A 610 20.62 1.19 -31.31
C ALA A 610 19.30 0.65 -30.71
N LEU A 611 18.68 -0.35 -31.33
CA LEU A 611 17.36 -0.88 -30.94
C LEU A 611 17.38 -2.35 -30.46
N GLU A 612 18.50 -3.05 -30.62
CA GLU A 612 18.64 -4.46 -30.28
C GLU A 612 20.08 -4.84 -29.91
N SER A 613 20.22 -5.88 -29.07
CA SER A 613 21.51 -6.43 -28.64
C SER A 613 22.31 -7.05 -29.79
N GLY A 614 21.61 -7.54 -30.81
CA GLY A 614 22.20 -8.18 -31.99
C GLY A 614 22.59 -9.65 -31.79
N GLU A 615 22.42 -10.19 -30.60
CA GLU A 615 22.64 -11.61 -30.27
C GLU A 615 21.30 -12.35 -30.13
N PRO A 616 21.24 -13.66 -30.43
CA PRO A 616 20.05 -14.45 -30.13
C PRO A 616 19.72 -14.46 -28.64
N GLU A 617 18.48 -14.14 -28.29
CA GLU A 617 17.98 -14.11 -26.91
C GLU A 617 17.06 -15.29 -26.62
N VAL A 618 17.00 -15.71 -25.36
CA VAL A 618 15.99 -16.69 -24.90
C VAL A 618 14.93 -15.94 -24.10
N GLU A 619 13.65 -16.18 -24.40
CA GLU A 619 12.53 -15.74 -23.56
C GLU A 619 11.90 -16.96 -22.88
N LEU A 620 11.76 -16.87 -21.55
CA LEU A 620 10.98 -17.79 -20.75
C LEU A 620 9.72 -17.08 -20.26
N ARG A 621 8.55 -17.70 -20.47
CA ARG A 621 7.25 -17.10 -20.14
C ARG A 621 6.37 -18.08 -19.38
N GLY A 622 5.77 -17.63 -18.28
CA GLY A 622 4.69 -18.32 -17.58
C GLY A 622 3.35 -17.67 -17.90
N LEU A 623 2.33 -18.48 -18.18
CA LEU A 623 0.99 -18.02 -18.55
C LEU A 623 -0.05 -18.65 -17.65
N LEU A 624 -0.91 -17.84 -17.04
CA LEU A 624 -2.08 -18.26 -16.27
C LEU A 624 -3.33 -17.63 -16.87
N GLY A 625 -4.22 -18.47 -17.39
CA GLY A 625 -5.50 -18.06 -17.95
C GLY A 625 -6.66 -18.58 -17.12
N THR A 626 -7.74 -17.80 -17.08
CA THR A 626 -9.05 -18.24 -16.57
C THR A 626 -10.13 -17.90 -17.58
N SER A 627 -10.99 -18.85 -17.88
CA SER A 627 -12.16 -18.71 -18.76
C SER A 627 -13.42 -18.65 -17.92
N TYR A 628 -14.38 -17.88 -18.40
CA TYR A 628 -15.47 -17.43 -17.58
C TYR A 628 -16.65 -17.00 -18.49
N GLU A 629 -17.86 -16.94 -17.98
CA GLU A 629 -19.08 -16.61 -18.74
C GLU A 629 -19.89 -15.65 -17.91
N ALA A 630 -19.87 -14.39 -18.30
CA ALA A 630 -20.52 -13.29 -17.62
C ALA A 630 -21.80 -12.90 -18.39
N PHE A 631 -22.94 -12.74 -17.71
CA PHE A 631 -24.21 -12.33 -18.34
C PHE A 631 -24.64 -13.20 -19.55
N GLY A 632 -24.38 -14.50 -19.49
CA GLY A 632 -24.69 -15.43 -20.59
C GLY A 632 -23.72 -15.35 -21.78
N ARG A 633 -22.55 -14.70 -21.60
CA ARG A 633 -21.55 -14.50 -22.66
C ARG A 633 -20.15 -14.87 -22.17
N PRO A 634 -19.35 -15.54 -23.00
CA PRO A 634 -18.03 -15.99 -22.60
C PRO A 634 -17.01 -14.84 -22.51
N GLY A 635 -16.00 -15.02 -21.68
CA GLY A 635 -14.87 -14.13 -21.48
C GLY A 635 -13.68 -14.89 -20.90
N TYR A 636 -12.53 -14.23 -20.86
CA TYR A 636 -11.31 -14.79 -20.31
C TYR A 636 -10.50 -13.70 -19.63
N SER A 637 -9.70 -14.08 -18.63
CA SER A 637 -8.64 -13.25 -18.08
C SER A 637 -7.32 -14.00 -18.13
N GLU A 638 -6.23 -13.27 -18.29
CA GLU A 638 -4.92 -13.84 -18.49
C GLU A 638 -3.86 -13.00 -17.81
N VAL A 639 -2.92 -13.67 -17.15
CA VAL A 639 -1.72 -13.09 -16.56
C VAL A 639 -0.52 -13.82 -17.15
N GLN A 640 0.43 -13.05 -17.65
CA GLN A 640 1.67 -13.56 -18.19
C GLN A 640 2.86 -12.89 -17.50
N GLY A 641 3.90 -13.67 -17.21
CA GLY A 641 5.19 -13.16 -16.78
C GLY A 641 6.27 -13.70 -17.70
N ALA A 642 7.10 -12.83 -18.28
CA ALA A 642 8.21 -13.22 -19.13
C ALA A 642 9.53 -12.67 -18.61
N TRP A 643 10.59 -13.45 -18.78
CA TRP A 643 11.96 -13.11 -18.45
C TRP A 643 12.85 -13.42 -19.66
N ARG A 644 13.65 -12.43 -20.06
CA ARG A 644 14.69 -12.56 -21.07
C ARG A 644 16.03 -12.26 -20.42
N PRO A 645 16.84 -13.28 -20.09
CA PRO A 645 18.21 -13.05 -19.64
C PRO A 645 19.03 -12.43 -20.78
N ARG A 646 19.82 -11.40 -20.47
CA ARG A 646 20.70 -10.73 -21.43
C ARG A 646 22.09 -10.52 -20.87
N THR A 647 23.07 -10.38 -21.76
CA THR A 647 24.48 -10.19 -21.41
C THR A 647 25.05 -8.94 -22.09
N GLY A 648 26.08 -8.33 -21.50
CA GLY A 648 26.76 -7.15 -22.04
C GLY A 648 26.16 -5.82 -21.58
N ALA A 649 25.98 -4.87 -22.51
CA ALA A 649 25.48 -3.52 -22.23
C ALA A 649 23.97 -3.46 -21.92
N PHE A 650 23.23 -4.55 -22.17
CA PHE A 650 21.80 -4.67 -21.90
C PHE A 650 21.55 -5.50 -20.65
N GLY A 651 20.58 -5.05 -19.84
CA GLY A 651 20.11 -5.74 -18.67
C GLY A 651 19.05 -6.80 -18.96
N ASP A 652 18.83 -7.72 -18.01
CA ASP A 652 17.76 -8.70 -18.09
C ASP A 652 16.40 -8.01 -18.28
N LEU A 653 15.58 -8.48 -19.21
CA LEU A 653 14.24 -7.94 -19.41
C LEU A 653 13.22 -8.75 -18.62
N VAL A 654 12.37 -8.07 -17.85
CA VAL A 654 11.19 -8.67 -17.23
C VAL A 654 9.93 -7.98 -17.72
N GLU A 655 8.97 -8.78 -18.15
CA GLU A 655 7.65 -8.33 -18.60
C GLU A 655 6.55 -9.00 -17.77
N ALA A 656 5.54 -8.23 -17.39
CA ALA A 656 4.30 -8.73 -16.82
C ALA A 656 3.12 -8.15 -17.59
N THR A 657 2.24 -9.02 -18.08
CA THR A 657 1.07 -8.63 -18.87
C THR A 657 -0.19 -9.19 -18.22
N VAL A 658 -1.22 -8.36 -18.13
CA VAL A 658 -2.58 -8.77 -17.74
C VAL A 658 -3.52 -8.41 -18.87
N SER A 659 -4.41 -9.32 -19.23
CA SER A 659 -5.41 -9.12 -20.29
C SER A 659 -6.76 -9.68 -19.87
N LEU A 660 -7.82 -9.03 -20.31
CA LEU A 660 -9.21 -9.42 -20.09
C LEU A 660 -9.92 -9.33 -21.44
N GLY A 661 -10.56 -10.41 -21.87
CA GLY A 661 -11.42 -10.47 -23.03
C GLY A 661 -12.85 -10.79 -22.64
N TYR A 662 -13.82 -10.16 -23.29
CA TYR A 662 -15.25 -10.42 -23.04
C TYR A 662 -16.08 -10.26 -24.31
N SER A 663 -16.88 -11.26 -24.63
CA SER A 663 -17.80 -11.22 -25.76
C SER A 663 -19.03 -10.37 -25.42
N LEU A 664 -19.15 -9.19 -26.03
CA LEU A 664 -20.35 -8.35 -25.93
C LEU A 664 -21.52 -8.95 -26.71
N THR A 665 -21.24 -9.46 -27.90
CA THR A 665 -22.19 -10.16 -28.79
C THR A 665 -21.46 -11.30 -29.49
N ASP A 666 -22.17 -12.19 -30.19
CA ASP A 666 -21.53 -13.30 -30.92
C ASP A 666 -20.43 -12.84 -31.89
N PRO A 667 -20.56 -11.71 -32.62
CA PRO A 667 -19.49 -11.20 -33.46
C PRO A 667 -18.53 -10.22 -32.77
N ILE A 668 -18.80 -9.71 -31.56
CA ILE A 668 -18.02 -8.61 -30.95
C ILE A 668 -17.43 -9.03 -29.61
N GLU A 669 -16.10 -9.03 -29.53
CA GLU A 669 -15.32 -9.24 -28.30
C GLU A 669 -14.55 -7.96 -27.96
N VAL A 670 -14.57 -7.54 -26.70
CA VAL A 670 -13.77 -6.42 -26.21
C VAL A 670 -12.63 -6.96 -25.38
N THR A 671 -11.44 -6.40 -25.59
CA THR A 671 -10.23 -6.73 -24.84
C THR A 671 -9.69 -5.49 -24.14
N ILE A 672 -9.30 -5.61 -22.89
CA ILE A 672 -8.51 -4.60 -22.18
C ILE A 672 -7.30 -5.27 -21.56
N GLY A 673 -6.20 -4.55 -21.45
CA GLY A 673 -5.00 -5.10 -20.85
C GLY A 673 -4.04 -4.03 -20.35
N ALA A 674 -3.05 -4.51 -19.61
CA ALA A 674 -1.95 -3.72 -19.10
C ALA A 674 -0.65 -4.53 -19.23
N ARG A 675 0.43 -3.85 -19.61
CA ARG A 675 1.77 -4.42 -19.76
C ARG A 675 2.74 -3.58 -18.95
N ARG A 676 3.50 -4.22 -18.07
CA ARG A 676 4.65 -3.66 -17.38
C ARG A 676 5.91 -4.28 -17.95
N LEU A 677 6.87 -3.45 -18.33
CA LEU A 677 8.19 -3.89 -18.76
C LEU A 677 9.25 -3.17 -17.93
N ALA A 678 10.28 -3.89 -17.52
CA ALA A 678 11.42 -3.34 -16.80
C ALA A 678 12.70 -4.07 -17.22
N GLU A 679 13.76 -3.29 -17.39
CA GLU A 679 15.12 -3.80 -17.55
C GLU A 679 15.83 -3.85 -16.18
N LEU A 680 16.50 -4.95 -15.85
CA LEU A 680 17.24 -5.15 -14.61
C LEU A 680 18.72 -4.85 -14.86
N SER A 681 19.35 -4.06 -14.00
CA SER A 681 20.70 -3.46 -14.21
C SER A 681 21.74 -4.37 -14.89
N GLY A 682 22.29 -3.90 -16.02
CA GLY A 682 23.56 -4.37 -16.59
C GLY A 682 24.78 -3.78 -15.86
N THR A 683 25.98 -4.27 -16.18
CA THR A 683 27.24 -3.94 -15.47
C THR A 683 27.78 -2.53 -15.73
N GLU A 684 27.20 -1.78 -16.65
CA GLU A 684 27.55 -0.38 -16.93
C GLU A 684 26.24 0.44 -16.93
N ASP A 685 26.17 1.50 -16.13
CA ASP A 685 24.97 2.32 -15.96
C ASP A 685 24.70 3.18 -17.22
N PRO A 686 23.56 2.95 -17.89
CA PRO A 686 22.69 4.07 -18.21
C PRO A 686 21.23 3.74 -17.88
N ALA A 687 20.72 4.32 -16.79
CA ALA A 687 19.32 4.71 -16.61
C ALA A 687 18.26 3.65 -17.04
N ILE A 688 17.92 2.74 -16.13
CA ILE A 688 16.92 1.66 -16.30
C ILE A 688 15.65 2.13 -17.03
N ALA A 689 15.40 1.57 -18.22
CA ALA A 689 14.14 1.74 -18.93
C ALA A 689 13.05 0.87 -18.29
N SER A 690 11.95 1.50 -17.87
CA SER A 690 10.77 0.77 -17.40
C SER A 690 9.50 1.53 -17.75
N PHE A 691 8.42 0.82 -18.07
CA PHE A 691 7.15 1.47 -18.35
C PHE A 691 5.94 0.59 -18.01
N LEU A 692 4.83 1.25 -17.71
CA LEU A 692 3.50 0.68 -17.61
C LEU A 692 2.65 1.24 -18.75
N GLU A 693 2.00 0.34 -19.45
CA GLU A 693 1.17 0.65 -20.58
C GLU A 693 -0.17 -0.05 -20.47
N VAL A 694 -1.20 0.59 -21.01
CA VAL A 694 -2.55 0.03 -21.12
C VAL A 694 -2.97 -0.05 -22.57
N ASN A 695 -3.76 -1.08 -22.88
CA ASN A 695 -4.38 -1.24 -24.18
C ASN A 695 -5.86 -1.59 -24.04
N ALA A 696 -6.63 -1.19 -25.04
CA ALA A 696 -8.02 -1.57 -25.22
C ALA A 696 -8.23 -1.94 -26.68
N GLY A 697 -9.11 -2.88 -26.96
CA GLY A 697 -9.37 -3.32 -28.31
C GLY A 697 -10.75 -3.91 -28.49
N VAL A 698 -11.22 -3.89 -29.73
CA VAL A 698 -12.49 -4.48 -30.15
C VAL A 698 -12.19 -5.44 -31.28
N ARG A 699 -12.50 -6.71 -31.07
CA ARG A 699 -12.37 -7.80 -32.04
C ARG A 699 -13.74 -8.14 -32.62
N LEU A 700 -13.79 -8.20 -33.94
CA LEU A 700 -14.95 -8.52 -34.76
C LEU A 700 -14.73 -9.88 -35.43
N VAL A 701 -15.60 -10.85 -35.16
CA VAL A 701 -15.61 -12.15 -35.85
C VAL A 701 -16.29 -11.97 -37.20
N LEU A 702 -15.53 -12.14 -38.28
CA LEU A 702 -16.00 -11.92 -39.65
C LEU A 702 -16.53 -13.21 -40.30
N GLY A 703 -16.26 -14.36 -39.68
CA GLY A 703 -16.68 -15.68 -40.13
C GLY A 703 -15.97 -16.79 -39.35
N PRO A 704 -16.09 -18.06 -39.76
CA PRO A 704 -15.55 -19.20 -39.01
C PRO A 704 -14.02 -19.23 -38.96
N ARG A 705 -13.35 -18.60 -39.94
CA ARG A 705 -11.88 -18.59 -40.06
C ARG A 705 -11.23 -17.25 -39.80
N TRP A 706 -11.99 -16.15 -39.83
CA TRP A 706 -11.42 -14.81 -39.83
C TRP A 706 -11.99 -13.94 -38.72
N SER A 707 -11.13 -13.17 -38.06
CA SER A 707 -11.53 -12.09 -37.17
C SER A 707 -10.61 -10.89 -37.34
N MET A 708 -11.11 -9.68 -37.13
CA MET A 708 -10.32 -8.45 -37.18
C MET A 708 -10.38 -7.77 -35.81
N ARG A 709 -9.28 -7.19 -35.33
CA ARG A 709 -9.22 -6.46 -34.06
C ARG A 709 -8.67 -5.06 -34.27
N LEU A 710 -9.36 -4.07 -33.75
CA LEU A 710 -8.84 -2.70 -33.62
C LEU A 710 -8.31 -2.52 -32.20
N THR A 711 -7.11 -1.98 -32.05
CA THR A 711 -6.46 -1.76 -30.75
C THR A 711 -6.07 -0.29 -30.57
N ALA A 712 -6.18 0.21 -29.34
CA ALA A 712 -5.64 1.47 -28.89
C ALA A 712 -4.73 1.22 -27.69
N ARG A 713 -3.62 1.96 -27.62
CA ARG A 713 -2.52 1.71 -26.67
C ARG A 713 -1.99 3.05 -26.13
N LYS A 714 -1.64 3.09 -24.85
CA LYS A 714 -1.04 4.27 -24.22
C LYS A 714 -0.12 3.93 -23.06
N THR A 715 1.07 4.52 -23.05
CA THR A 715 2.00 4.46 -21.93
C THR A 715 1.57 5.45 -20.85
N LEU A 716 1.32 4.95 -19.63
CA LEU A 716 0.81 5.74 -18.51
C LEU A 716 1.92 6.25 -17.61
N GLU A 717 2.93 5.42 -17.37
CA GLU A 717 4.06 5.69 -16.48
C GLU A 717 5.33 5.08 -17.07
N GLY A 718 6.48 5.68 -16.79
CA GLY A 718 7.76 5.06 -17.11
C GLY A 718 8.94 5.80 -16.51
N ARG A 719 10.14 5.28 -16.77
CA ARG A 719 11.44 5.89 -16.53
C ARG A 719 12.30 5.60 -17.73
N ASN A 720 12.96 6.63 -18.27
CA ASN A 720 13.73 6.54 -19.52
C ASN A 720 12.94 5.85 -20.65
N ALA A 721 11.64 6.15 -20.73
CA ALA A 721 10.71 5.45 -21.62
C ALA A 721 9.83 6.46 -22.35
N VAL A 722 9.55 6.20 -23.63
CA VAL A 722 8.72 7.08 -24.45
C VAL A 722 7.25 6.96 -24.05
N ARG A 723 6.53 8.09 -23.96
CA ARG A 723 5.11 8.10 -23.59
C ARG A 723 4.23 7.80 -24.80
N GLU A 724 4.39 6.61 -25.36
CA GLU A 724 3.74 6.21 -26.61
C GLU A 724 2.22 6.21 -26.51
N ALA A 725 1.55 6.67 -27.56
CA ALA A 725 0.12 6.54 -27.76
C ALA A 725 -0.19 6.27 -29.23
N GLY A 726 -1.17 5.41 -29.49
CA GLY A 726 -1.62 5.12 -30.84
C GLY A 726 -2.49 3.87 -30.88
N GLY A 727 -2.44 3.16 -32.00
CA GLY A 727 -3.32 2.02 -32.21
C GLY A 727 -2.88 1.11 -33.33
N GLY A 728 -3.64 0.05 -33.53
CA GLY A 728 -3.34 -0.97 -34.52
C GLY A 728 -4.55 -1.73 -35.02
N ILE A 729 -4.31 -2.52 -36.05
CA ILE A 729 -5.29 -3.41 -36.68
C ILE A 729 -4.66 -4.79 -36.77
N ALA A 730 -5.30 -5.78 -36.18
CA ALA A 730 -4.89 -7.18 -36.25
C ALA A 730 -5.89 -8.01 -37.03
N LEU A 731 -5.41 -8.96 -37.82
CA LEU A 731 -6.19 -9.94 -38.54
C LEU A 731 -5.85 -11.34 -38.03
N TRP A 732 -6.86 -12.06 -37.58
CA TRP A 732 -6.78 -13.41 -37.04
C TRP A 732 -7.28 -14.39 -38.09
N ARG A 733 -6.52 -15.44 -38.33
CA ARG A 733 -6.87 -16.53 -39.24
C ARG A 733 -6.71 -17.87 -38.54
N ARG A 734 -7.81 -18.61 -38.38
CA ARG A 734 -7.79 -20.02 -38.00
C ARG A 734 -7.59 -20.87 -39.25
N LEU A 735 -6.66 -21.82 -39.20
CA LEU A 735 -6.24 -22.66 -40.33
C LEU A 735 -6.69 -24.10 -40.15
#